data_AF-A0A9P7HUE5-F1
#
_entry.id   AF-A0A9P7HUE5-F1
#
_cell.length_a   1.000
_cell.length_b   1.000
_cell.length_c   1.000
_cell.angle_alpha   90.00
_cell.angle_beta   90.00
_cell.angle_gamma   90.00
#
_symmetry.space_group_name_H-M   'P 1'
#
loop_
_entity.id
_entity.type
_entity.pdbx_description
1 polymer ?
#
loop_
_entity_poly.entity_id
_entity_poly.type
_entity_poly.pdbx_seq_one_letter_code
_entity_poly.pdbx_strand_id
1 'polypeptide(L)'
;MHQAHHDTQLHNIRNIGIIAHVDAGKTTTTERMLYYSGVTQRVGDVDSGNTVTDFLDLERERGITIQSAAITFHWPKHQALAPGEHAKTINLIDTPGHQDFRFEVDRCLPILDGAVCIIDSVKGVEAHTERVWGSAHEFKVPRIVYCNKLDREGASFKKAVLEIGTRLKGWPLVCQIPWWEKEDFVGVIDIVNRVGYRWKSEREKKRYNTEELKEKLSSSNKDLLPEIETARQALVEGLADFDDTIMDEFLAENENIDGALIKEAIRRVIRSGDGRVIPVFAGSSFRHIGVEPLMDAITDYLPSPDERPSAEVRVGSAKHRLTEVLENSPKSARNQVASISSVFKVFNHPKEGVISFVRVYHGTLTRNAASFNTNILTHEKPMGILQIAANKTQDIQSLGVGQIGALRGLKKARTGDTLVTMNANKPIPENFRHVKIRPPEIPPPVAFLQVEPYGNVAAQQLQIALENTTREDPSLRYSRDPKTEQFTIQGMGKLHLDVSLYNMKQKYKIDADFGPIEVDYKECVTEPTRPQYTVFDRPVAGKPGKASCTVVLSPLEDHHHDTLLESCVERDGNIYHVAIPLTDETSTLDFDPEEARAQLLNGAIAGLARGPRRAAPIHGCHVTITLDTEPGACETPTGGHFSTAARTAVQAALRDAFEKEKIGILEPIMHVTITCPEVVAGTVQHDVTAGAGGQVLEVNDRSAESTGEDHIEVSKIYTPPDPYDSITSLRGKKSSARVVEIIAKVPYKEMLDYDNHLRSKTAGRHSMTMSFDSFAKVVGHREKGL
;
A
#
# COMPACT_ATOMS: atom_id res chain seq x y z
N MET A 1 34.09 -13.33 -13.58
CA MET A 1 34.07 -13.05 -12.14
C MET A 1 32.72 -12.47 -11.81
N HIS A 2 31.87 -13.17 -11.05
CA HIS A 2 30.62 -12.59 -10.55
C HIS A 2 30.99 -11.55 -9.51
N GLN A 3 30.83 -10.26 -9.83
CA GLN A 3 30.90 -9.19 -8.83
C GLN A 3 29.88 -9.53 -7.74
N ALA A 4 30.35 -9.66 -6.50
CA ALA A 4 29.46 -9.93 -5.37
C ALA A 4 28.53 -8.72 -5.21
N HIS A 5 27.24 -8.97 -4.92
CA HIS A 5 26.21 -7.94 -4.70
C HIS A 5 26.63 -6.82 -3.71
N HIS A 6 27.63 -7.08 -2.86
CA HIS A 6 28.23 -6.16 -1.90
C HIS A 6 28.92 -4.93 -2.49
N ASP A 7 29.43 -4.98 -3.72
CA ASP A 7 30.22 -3.89 -4.32
C ASP A 7 29.37 -2.94 -5.19
N THR A 8 28.04 -3.07 -5.15
CA THR A 8 27.15 -2.25 -5.98
C THR A 8 27.15 -0.82 -5.45
N GLN A 9 27.72 0.11 -6.23
CA GLN A 9 27.68 1.54 -5.93
C GLN A 9 26.22 2.04 -5.90
N LEU A 10 25.92 3.00 -5.02
CA LEU A 10 24.57 3.48 -4.76
C LEU A 10 23.84 3.96 -6.02
N HIS A 11 24.54 4.67 -6.91
CA HIS A 11 24.02 5.17 -8.18
C HIS A 11 23.68 4.07 -9.21
N ASN A 12 24.13 2.83 -8.97
CA ASN A 12 23.83 1.67 -9.81
C ASN A 12 22.60 0.89 -9.36
N ILE A 13 21.96 1.29 -8.26
CA ILE A 13 20.77 0.64 -7.73
C ILE A 13 19.51 1.29 -8.31
N ARG A 14 18.51 0.47 -8.65
CA ARG A 14 17.14 0.89 -8.99
C ARG A 14 16.16 0.07 -8.17
N ASN A 15 15.54 0.67 -7.17
CA ASN A 15 14.42 0.04 -6.44
C ASN A 15 13.12 0.45 -7.11
N ILE A 16 12.49 -0.48 -7.84
CA ILE A 16 11.32 -0.19 -8.64
C ILE A 16 10.13 -1.06 -8.25
N GLY A 17 8.93 -0.55 -8.44
CA GLY A 17 7.71 -1.36 -8.38
C GLY A 17 6.93 -1.31 -9.69
N ILE A 18 6.20 -2.38 -10.00
CA ILE A 18 5.27 -2.40 -11.12
C ILE A 18 3.85 -2.18 -10.58
N ILE A 19 3.17 -1.17 -11.10
CA ILE A 19 1.79 -0.79 -10.71
C ILE A 19 0.87 -0.86 -11.93
N ALA A 20 -0.33 -1.42 -11.77
CA ALA A 20 -1.32 -1.50 -12.86
C ALA A 20 -2.66 -2.08 -12.38
N HIS A 21 -3.71 -1.91 -13.17
CA HIS A 21 -4.96 -2.65 -13.01
C HIS A 21 -4.82 -4.17 -13.21
N VAL A 22 -5.85 -4.92 -12.78
CA VAL A 22 -6.00 -6.36 -13.04
C VAL A 22 -5.93 -6.61 -14.55
N ASP A 23 -5.28 -7.70 -14.94
CA ASP A 23 -5.07 -8.12 -16.32
C ASP A 23 -4.25 -7.17 -17.21
N ALA A 24 -3.73 -6.04 -16.74
CA ALA A 24 -2.90 -5.14 -17.58
C ALA A 24 -1.57 -5.79 -18.06
N GLY A 25 -1.23 -6.96 -17.51
CA GLY A 25 -0.06 -7.76 -17.89
C GLY A 25 1.17 -7.55 -17.02
N LYS A 26 1.01 -7.12 -15.76
CA LYS A 26 2.12 -6.92 -14.79
C LYS A 26 3.01 -8.14 -14.67
N THR A 27 2.43 -9.26 -14.24
CA THR A 27 3.12 -10.53 -14.04
C THR A 27 3.84 -10.97 -15.32
N THR A 28 3.16 -10.88 -16.48
CA THR A 28 3.76 -11.21 -17.78
C THR A 28 4.98 -10.34 -18.07
N THR A 29 4.88 -9.02 -17.85
CA THR A 29 6.01 -8.09 -18.01
C THR A 29 7.15 -8.43 -17.05
N THR A 30 6.86 -8.71 -15.78
CA THR A 30 7.85 -9.15 -14.78
C THR A 30 8.59 -10.40 -15.23
N GLU A 31 7.86 -11.45 -15.66
CA GLU A 31 8.46 -12.70 -16.14
C GLU A 31 9.37 -12.48 -17.36
N ARG A 32 8.97 -11.60 -18.29
CA ARG A 32 9.83 -11.22 -19.42
C ARG A 32 11.09 -10.49 -18.95
N MET A 33 11.01 -9.58 -17.98
CA MET A 33 12.19 -8.91 -17.42
C MET A 33 13.18 -9.92 -16.77
N LEU A 34 12.66 -10.93 -16.06
CA LEU A 34 13.48 -11.99 -15.47
C LEU A 34 14.15 -12.89 -16.51
N TYR A 35 13.44 -13.19 -17.59
CA TYR A 35 13.99 -13.94 -18.72
C TYR A 35 15.10 -13.15 -19.43
N TYR A 36 14.84 -11.87 -19.72
CA TYR A 36 15.81 -11.03 -20.42
C TYR A 36 17.01 -10.66 -19.57
N SER A 37 16.88 -10.51 -18.25
CA SER A 37 18.05 -10.37 -17.37
C SER A 37 18.88 -11.67 -17.26
N GLY A 38 18.31 -12.82 -17.62
CA GLY A 38 18.96 -14.12 -17.58
C GLY A 38 18.86 -14.82 -16.21
N VAL A 39 18.03 -14.32 -15.31
CA VAL A 39 17.73 -14.98 -14.03
C VAL A 39 16.96 -16.28 -14.26
N THR A 40 16.01 -16.28 -15.20
CA THR A 40 15.26 -17.46 -15.61
C THR A 40 15.68 -17.93 -17.00
N GLN A 41 15.81 -19.25 -17.20
CA GLN A 41 16.16 -19.84 -18.51
C GLN A 41 14.96 -20.12 -19.40
N ARG A 42 13.76 -20.20 -18.80
CA ARG A 42 12.49 -20.37 -19.48
C ARG A 42 11.57 -19.26 -19.03
N VAL A 43 10.68 -18.84 -19.92
CA VAL A 43 9.70 -17.83 -19.55
C VAL A 43 8.53 -18.49 -18.84
N GLY A 44 8.13 -17.93 -17.71
CA GLY A 44 6.86 -18.23 -17.08
C GLY A 44 5.69 -17.65 -17.88
N ASP A 45 4.55 -18.33 -17.81
CA ASP A 45 3.27 -17.98 -18.42
C ASP A 45 2.17 -18.18 -17.37
N VAL A 46 1.38 -17.11 -17.19
CA VAL A 46 0.28 -17.01 -16.21
C VAL A 46 -0.77 -18.07 -16.51
N ASP A 47 -1.12 -18.27 -17.78
CA ASP A 47 -2.15 -19.23 -18.19
C ASP A 47 -1.74 -20.68 -17.90
N SER A 48 -0.43 -20.93 -17.85
CA SER A 48 0.14 -22.24 -17.51
C SER A 48 0.49 -22.41 -16.02
N GLY A 49 0.31 -21.35 -15.22
CA GLY A 49 0.55 -21.33 -13.78
C GLY A 49 2.01 -21.58 -13.37
N ASN A 50 2.99 -21.34 -14.24
CA ASN A 50 4.41 -21.60 -13.98
C ASN A 50 5.24 -20.32 -13.76
N THR A 51 4.57 -19.20 -13.46
CA THR A 51 5.20 -17.91 -13.15
C THR A 51 6.04 -18.01 -11.87
N VAL A 52 7.13 -17.24 -11.82
CA VAL A 52 8.06 -17.16 -10.68
C VAL A 52 7.52 -16.25 -9.59
N THR A 53 6.64 -15.32 -9.96
CA THR A 53 6.12 -14.24 -9.13
C THR A 53 4.81 -14.59 -8.41
N ASP A 54 3.99 -15.48 -8.99
CA ASP A 54 2.79 -16.00 -8.33
C ASP A 54 3.15 -17.25 -7.51
N PHE A 55 3.32 -17.05 -6.20
CA PHE A 55 3.76 -18.07 -5.27
C PHE A 55 2.60 -18.95 -4.77
N LEU A 56 1.39 -18.40 -4.74
CA LEU A 56 0.22 -19.06 -4.18
C LEU A 56 -0.57 -19.79 -5.28
N ASP A 57 -1.05 -20.99 -4.99
CA ASP A 57 -1.91 -21.73 -5.94
C ASP A 57 -3.20 -20.97 -6.25
N LEU A 58 -3.69 -20.15 -5.31
CA LEU A 58 -4.85 -19.29 -5.52
C LEU A 58 -4.57 -18.13 -6.50
N GLU A 59 -3.34 -17.60 -6.52
CA GLU A 59 -2.93 -16.57 -7.49
C GLU A 59 -3.00 -17.15 -8.92
N ARG A 60 -2.54 -18.40 -9.08
CA ARG A 60 -2.59 -19.13 -10.36
C ARG A 60 -4.01 -19.50 -10.77
N GLU A 61 -4.83 -19.97 -9.82
CA GLU A 61 -6.23 -20.36 -10.09
C GLU A 61 -7.08 -19.16 -10.48
N ARG A 62 -6.87 -18.01 -9.84
CA ARG A 62 -7.65 -16.78 -10.09
C ARG A 62 -7.04 -15.84 -11.12
N GLY A 63 -5.80 -16.07 -11.55
CA GLY A 63 -5.07 -15.21 -12.48
C GLY A 63 -4.76 -13.81 -11.93
N ILE A 64 -4.64 -13.65 -10.61
CA ILE A 64 -4.38 -12.37 -9.96
C ILE A 64 -3.17 -12.45 -9.03
N THR A 65 -2.37 -11.38 -8.97
CA THR A 65 -1.31 -11.22 -7.97
C THR A 65 -1.92 -10.77 -6.65
N ILE A 66 -1.66 -11.50 -5.57
CA ILE A 66 -2.19 -11.28 -4.22
C ILE A 66 -1.09 -10.77 -3.29
N GLN A 67 0.10 -11.34 -3.34
CA GLN A 67 1.25 -10.94 -2.50
C GLN A 67 2.35 -10.28 -3.33
N SER A 68 3.01 -9.27 -2.76
CA SER A 68 4.07 -8.56 -3.49
C SER A 68 5.33 -9.41 -3.68
N ALA A 69 5.89 -9.54 -4.88
CA ALA A 69 7.12 -10.31 -5.10
C ALA A 69 8.35 -9.39 -5.12
N ALA A 70 9.32 -9.58 -4.22
CA ALA A 70 10.57 -8.82 -4.22
C ALA A 70 11.71 -9.63 -4.87
N ILE A 71 12.21 -9.18 -6.02
CA ILE A 71 13.18 -9.90 -6.85
C ILE A 71 14.31 -8.97 -7.27
N THR A 72 15.56 -9.42 -7.07
CA THR A 72 16.74 -8.70 -7.55
C THR A 72 17.31 -9.33 -8.82
N PHE A 73 17.61 -8.50 -9.82
CA PHE A 73 18.32 -8.89 -11.05
C PHE A 73 19.22 -7.76 -11.57
N HIS A 74 20.04 -8.06 -12.57
CA HIS A 74 20.99 -7.10 -13.16
C HIS A 74 20.63 -6.79 -14.60
N TRP A 75 20.68 -5.50 -14.96
CA TRP A 75 20.45 -5.04 -16.33
C TRP A 75 21.38 -3.87 -16.68
N PRO A 76 21.96 -3.84 -17.90
CA PRO A 76 21.97 -4.91 -18.89
C PRO A 76 22.86 -6.10 -18.46
N LYS A 77 22.86 -7.19 -19.24
CA LYS A 77 23.71 -8.36 -18.95
C LYS A 77 25.18 -7.97 -18.95
N HIS A 78 25.99 -8.52 -18.05
CA HIS A 78 27.44 -8.28 -18.01
C HIS A 78 28.15 -8.54 -19.35
N GLN A 79 27.67 -9.48 -20.16
CA GLN A 79 28.25 -9.81 -21.47
C GLN A 79 27.98 -8.73 -22.53
N ALA A 80 26.97 -7.88 -22.32
CA ALA A 80 26.56 -6.82 -23.22
C ALA A 80 27.16 -5.45 -22.84
N LEU A 81 27.90 -5.36 -21.73
CA LEU A 81 28.52 -4.13 -21.25
C LEU A 81 29.89 -3.90 -21.88
N ALA A 82 30.23 -2.63 -22.11
CA ALA A 82 31.57 -2.26 -22.54
C ALA A 82 32.60 -2.46 -21.41
N PRO A 83 33.90 -2.64 -21.72
CA PRO A 83 34.94 -2.73 -20.70
C PRO A 83 34.94 -1.49 -19.79
N GLY A 84 34.71 -1.70 -18.49
CA GLY A 84 34.65 -0.63 -17.48
C GLY A 84 33.22 -0.18 -17.10
N GLU A 85 32.18 -0.66 -17.79
CA GLU A 85 30.80 -0.42 -17.37
C GLU A 85 30.31 -1.47 -16.36
N HIS A 86 29.44 -1.03 -15.46
CA HIS A 86 28.82 -1.89 -14.45
C HIS A 86 27.32 -2.03 -14.72
N ALA A 87 26.81 -3.25 -14.58
CA ALA A 87 25.37 -3.52 -14.66
C ALA A 87 24.67 -2.80 -13.52
N LYS A 88 23.46 -2.29 -13.80
CA LYS A 88 22.60 -1.74 -12.76
C LYS A 88 21.92 -2.89 -12.03
N THR A 89 21.84 -2.80 -10.71
CA THR A 89 21.08 -3.74 -9.87
C THR A 89 19.66 -3.23 -9.75
N ILE A 90 18.71 -3.98 -10.31
CA ILE A 90 17.28 -3.69 -10.23
C ILE A 90 16.69 -4.57 -9.14
N ASN A 91 16.10 -3.93 -8.12
CA ASN A 91 15.27 -4.57 -7.12
C ASN A 91 13.81 -4.27 -7.49
N LEU A 92 13.14 -5.27 -8.04
CA LEU A 92 11.76 -5.18 -8.48
C LEU A 92 10.81 -5.66 -7.37
N ILE A 93 9.80 -4.87 -7.06
CA ILE A 93 8.65 -5.26 -6.26
C ILE A 93 7.42 -5.35 -7.17
N ASP A 94 6.99 -6.57 -7.49
CA ASP A 94 5.73 -6.79 -8.19
C ASP A 94 4.58 -6.56 -7.21
N THR A 95 3.61 -5.70 -7.53
CA THR A 95 2.53 -5.33 -6.61
C THR A 95 1.17 -5.86 -7.07
N PRO A 96 0.25 -6.18 -6.14
CA PRO A 96 -1.10 -6.62 -6.49
C PRO A 96 -1.83 -5.61 -7.37
N GLY A 97 -2.57 -6.11 -8.36
CA GLY A 97 -3.42 -5.28 -9.23
C GLY A 97 -4.86 -5.16 -8.79
N HIS A 98 -5.25 -5.95 -7.79
CA HIS A 98 -6.62 -6.03 -7.30
C HIS A 98 -6.80 -5.07 -6.13
N GLN A 99 -7.94 -4.39 -6.10
CA GLN A 99 -8.21 -3.35 -5.10
C GLN A 99 -8.14 -3.85 -3.65
N ASP A 100 -8.66 -5.04 -3.37
CA ASP A 100 -8.72 -5.55 -1.99
C ASP A 100 -7.35 -5.77 -1.35
N PHE A 101 -6.27 -5.76 -2.15
CA PHE A 101 -4.89 -5.78 -1.70
C PHE A 101 -4.20 -4.42 -1.82
N ARG A 102 -4.97 -3.32 -1.84
CA ARG A 102 -4.44 -1.95 -1.87
C ARG A 102 -3.44 -1.69 -0.75
N PHE A 103 -3.71 -2.20 0.45
CA PHE A 103 -2.78 -2.06 1.58
C PHE A 103 -1.39 -2.63 1.25
N GLU A 104 -1.31 -3.70 0.45
CA GLU A 104 -0.05 -4.27 -0.04
C GLU A 104 0.67 -3.35 -1.04
N VAL A 105 -0.06 -2.57 -1.84
CA VAL A 105 0.52 -1.58 -2.76
C VAL A 105 1.02 -0.37 -1.97
N ASP A 106 0.18 0.18 -1.08
CA ASP A 106 0.48 1.38 -0.30
C ASP A 106 1.66 1.15 0.68
N ARG A 107 1.84 -0.07 1.23
CA ARG A 107 3.03 -0.39 2.05
C ARG A 107 4.33 -0.45 1.23
N CYS A 108 4.24 -0.81 -0.06
CA CYS A 108 5.40 -1.01 -0.92
C CYS A 108 5.90 0.30 -1.52
N LEU A 109 4.99 1.23 -1.87
CA LEU A 109 5.34 2.52 -2.51
C LEU A 109 6.44 3.31 -1.77
N PRO A 110 6.43 3.47 -0.43
CA PRO A 110 7.52 4.11 0.32
C PRO A 110 8.89 3.47 0.17
N ILE A 111 8.95 2.18 -0.17
CA ILE A 111 10.17 1.40 -0.32
C ILE A 111 10.78 1.59 -1.71
N LEU A 112 10.03 2.16 -2.65
CA LEU A 112 10.45 2.33 -4.03
C LEU A 112 11.16 3.67 -4.26
N ASP A 113 12.12 3.66 -5.18
CA ASP A 113 12.73 4.86 -5.72
C ASP A 113 12.09 5.27 -7.05
N GLY A 114 11.52 4.32 -7.78
CA GLY A 114 10.69 4.59 -8.96
C GLY A 114 9.61 3.55 -9.17
N ALA A 115 8.72 3.79 -10.13
CA ALA A 115 7.67 2.84 -10.51
C ALA A 115 7.45 2.76 -12.03
N VAL A 116 6.98 1.60 -12.49
CA VAL A 116 6.53 1.39 -13.86
C VAL A 116 5.03 1.16 -13.83
N CYS A 117 4.29 2.09 -14.43
CA CYS A 117 2.84 2.00 -14.56
C CYS A 117 2.48 1.29 -15.87
N ILE A 118 1.91 0.09 -15.78
CA ILE A 118 1.51 -0.67 -16.96
C ILE A 118 0.04 -0.38 -17.27
N ILE A 119 -0.25 -0.08 -18.53
CA ILE A 119 -1.60 0.22 -19.01
C ILE A 119 -1.96 -0.77 -20.12
N ASP A 120 -3.19 -1.28 -20.10
CA ASP A 120 -3.74 -2.08 -21.20
C ASP A 120 -4.16 -1.14 -22.34
N SER A 121 -3.50 -1.23 -23.49
CA SER A 121 -3.77 -0.32 -24.62
C SER A 121 -5.13 -0.56 -25.31
N VAL A 122 -5.85 -1.64 -24.97
CA VAL A 122 -7.23 -1.87 -25.43
C VAL A 122 -8.21 -1.08 -24.56
N LYS A 123 -8.06 -1.22 -23.25
CA LYS A 123 -8.98 -0.61 -22.26
C LYS A 123 -8.68 0.86 -22.04
N GLY A 124 -7.39 1.22 -21.97
CA GLY A 124 -6.91 2.53 -21.59
C GLY A 124 -6.63 2.63 -20.09
N VAL A 125 -6.69 3.85 -19.55
CA VAL A 125 -6.52 4.09 -18.10
C VAL A 125 -7.74 3.53 -17.37
N GLU A 126 -7.55 2.76 -16.30
CA GLU A 126 -8.66 2.20 -15.51
C GLU A 126 -8.74 2.90 -14.14
N ALA A 127 -9.90 2.84 -13.48
CA ALA A 127 -10.12 3.53 -12.19
C ALA A 127 -9.15 3.07 -11.08
N HIS A 128 -8.68 1.83 -11.13
CA HIS A 128 -7.62 1.37 -10.21
C HIS A 128 -6.26 1.97 -10.56
N THR A 129 -5.93 2.10 -11.86
CA THR A 129 -4.69 2.73 -12.31
C THR A 129 -4.60 4.17 -11.83
N GLU A 130 -5.69 4.94 -11.93
CA GLU A 130 -5.76 6.32 -11.38
C GLU A 130 -5.48 6.37 -9.89
N ARG A 131 -6.03 5.43 -9.12
CA ARG A 131 -5.86 5.41 -7.66
C ARG A 131 -4.45 5.03 -7.25
N VAL A 132 -3.88 3.99 -7.85
CA VAL A 132 -2.47 3.62 -7.56
C VAL A 132 -1.52 4.72 -8.05
N TRP A 133 -1.89 5.41 -9.14
CA TRP A 133 -1.22 6.64 -9.56
C TRP A 133 -1.36 7.76 -8.53
N GLY A 134 -2.53 7.94 -7.93
CA GLY A 134 -2.74 8.84 -6.80
C GLY A 134 -1.85 8.51 -5.60
N SER A 135 -1.82 7.24 -5.17
CA SER A 135 -0.93 6.79 -4.09
C SER A 135 0.54 7.08 -4.42
N ALA A 136 0.98 6.79 -5.64
CA ALA A 136 2.36 7.09 -6.06
C ALA A 136 2.64 8.60 -6.09
N HIS A 137 1.63 9.46 -6.28
CA HIS A 137 1.75 10.92 -6.20
C HIS A 137 1.91 11.39 -4.76
N GLU A 138 1.10 10.85 -3.84
CA GLU A 138 1.21 11.12 -2.40
C GLU A 138 2.61 10.78 -1.87
N PHE A 139 3.17 9.63 -2.28
CA PHE A 139 4.52 9.22 -1.89
C PHE A 139 5.63 9.82 -2.76
N LYS A 140 5.29 10.72 -3.69
CA LYS A 140 6.21 11.39 -4.61
C LYS A 140 7.15 10.40 -5.30
N VAL A 141 6.61 9.30 -5.85
CA VAL A 141 7.40 8.25 -6.52
C VAL A 141 7.51 8.58 -8.02
N PRO A 142 8.72 8.82 -8.55
CA PRO A 142 9.00 8.97 -9.97
C PRO A 142 8.57 7.76 -10.75
N ARG A 143 7.98 7.96 -11.92
CA ARG A 143 7.36 6.85 -12.64
C ARG A 143 7.31 7.07 -14.14
N ILE A 144 7.32 5.94 -14.85
CA ILE A 144 7.17 5.86 -16.30
C ILE A 144 5.96 5.00 -16.64
N VAL A 145 5.37 5.19 -17.82
CA VAL A 145 4.22 4.43 -18.29
C VAL A 145 4.64 3.48 -19.42
N TYR A 146 4.16 2.24 -19.35
CA TYR A 146 4.30 1.24 -20.40
C TYR A 146 2.92 0.83 -20.92
N CYS A 147 2.60 1.24 -22.15
CA CYS A 147 1.38 0.86 -22.85
C CYS A 147 1.58 -0.54 -23.44
N ASN A 148 0.99 -1.53 -22.77
CA ASN A 148 1.11 -2.95 -23.06
C ASN A 148 -0.05 -3.45 -23.94
N LYS A 149 0.07 -4.69 -24.42
CA LYS A 149 -0.94 -5.39 -25.25
C LYS A 149 -1.29 -4.69 -26.57
N LEU A 150 -0.34 -3.98 -27.17
CA LEU A 150 -0.50 -3.41 -28.51
C LEU A 150 -0.70 -4.46 -29.61
N ASP A 151 -0.48 -5.74 -29.32
CA ASP A 151 -0.75 -6.85 -30.23
C ASP A 151 -2.21 -7.30 -30.30
N ARG A 152 -3.09 -6.74 -29.45
CA ARG A 152 -4.50 -7.13 -29.37
C ARG A 152 -5.37 -6.30 -30.31
N GLU A 153 -6.44 -6.92 -30.81
CA GLU A 153 -7.46 -6.21 -31.57
C GLU A 153 -8.09 -5.09 -30.73
N GLY A 154 -8.25 -3.92 -31.34
CA GLY A 154 -8.78 -2.73 -30.66
C GLY A 154 -7.77 -2.02 -29.75
N ALA A 155 -6.50 -2.44 -29.72
CA ALA A 155 -5.45 -1.69 -29.06
C ALA A 155 -5.20 -0.36 -29.79
N SER A 156 -5.14 0.73 -29.03
CA SER A 156 -4.87 2.06 -29.55
C SER A 156 -3.87 2.77 -28.65
N PHE A 157 -2.67 3.03 -29.17
CA PHE A 157 -1.65 3.76 -28.44
C PHE A 157 -2.05 5.23 -28.32
N LYS A 158 -2.64 5.81 -29.37
CA LYS A 158 -3.17 7.18 -29.36
C LYS A 158 -4.18 7.39 -28.24
N LYS A 159 -5.18 6.51 -28.14
CA LYS A 159 -6.19 6.56 -27.08
C LYS A 159 -5.54 6.49 -25.69
N ALA A 160 -4.60 5.55 -25.49
CA ALA A 160 -3.90 5.40 -24.23
C ALA A 160 -3.13 6.68 -23.84
N VAL A 161 -2.42 7.32 -24.77
CA VAL A 161 -1.68 8.57 -24.53
C VAL A 161 -2.61 9.74 -24.15
N LEU A 162 -3.75 9.89 -24.86
CA LEU A 162 -4.74 10.93 -24.51
C LEU A 162 -5.37 10.70 -23.15
N GLU A 163 -5.66 9.45 -22.80
CA GLU A 163 -6.19 9.08 -21.49
C GLU A 163 -5.17 9.29 -20.37
N ILE A 164 -3.87 9.06 -20.62
CA ILE A 164 -2.81 9.40 -19.66
C ILE A 164 -2.86 10.89 -19.34
N GLY A 165 -2.89 11.75 -20.35
CA GLY A 165 -2.96 13.21 -20.15
C GLY A 165 -4.21 13.66 -19.40
N THR A 166 -5.38 13.17 -19.83
CA THR A 166 -6.67 13.61 -19.27
C THR A 166 -6.98 13.02 -17.90
N ARG A 167 -6.64 11.75 -17.65
CA ARG A 167 -7.07 11.01 -16.45
C ARG A 167 -6.00 10.94 -15.38
N LEU A 168 -4.71 10.82 -15.76
CA LEU A 168 -3.60 10.82 -14.81
C LEU A 168 -3.10 12.23 -14.49
N LYS A 169 -3.64 13.25 -15.17
CA LYS A 169 -3.39 14.69 -14.94
C LYS A 169 -1.90 15.06 -15.01
N GLY A 170 -1.17 14.47 -15.96
CA GLY A 170 0.25 14.79 -16.21
C GLY A 170 0.56 14.77 -17.71
N TRP A 171 1.52 15.58 -18.13
CA TRP A 171 1.89 15.75 -19.54
C TRP A 171 2.57 14.48 -20.08
N PRO A 172 1.97 13.76 -21.06
CA PRO A 172 2.58 12.56 -21.60
C PRO A 172 3.72 12.90 -22.56
N LEU A 173 4.93 12.48 -22.23
CA LEU A 173 6.09 12.52 -23.12
C LEU A 173 6.21 11.21 -23.88
N VAL A 174 5.86 11.22 -25.15
CA VAL A 174 5.96 10.04 -26.01
C VAL A 174 7.44 9.79 -26.33
N CYS A 175 8.06 8.83 -25.65
CA CYS A 175 9.47 8.46 -25.88
C CYS A 175 9.62 7.41 -26.98
N GLN A 176 8.55 6.67 -27.29
CA GLN A 176 8.54 5.62 -28.31
C GLN A 176 7.30 5.67 -29.19
N ILE A 177 7.47 5.37 -30.47
CA ILE A 177 6.38 5.15 -31.42
C ILE A 177 6.23 3.64 -31.66
N PRO A 178 5.01 3.08 -31.59
CA PRO A 178 4.75 1.73 -32.04
C PRO A 178 5.07 1.55 -33.53
N TRP A 179 5.84 0.52 -33.88
CA TRP A 179 6.14 0.19 -35.28
C TRP A 179 5.13 -0.83 -35.80
N TRP A 180 4.24 -0.35 -36.66
CA TRP A 180 3.26 -1.15 -37.38
C TRP A 180 3.70 -1.46 -38.82
N GLU A 181 3.57 -2.72 -39.22
CA GLU A 181 3.59 -3.14 -40.62
C GLU A 181 2.16 -3.59 -40.98
N LYS A 182 1.40 -2.71 -41.65
CA LYS A 182 -0.06 -2.85 -41.84
C LYS A 182 -0.79 -2.85 -40.49
N GLU A 183 -1.40 -3.97 -40.09
CA GLU A 183 -2.12 -4.14 -38.82
C GLU A 183 -1.28 -4.88 -37.78
N ASP A 184 -0.11 -5.42 -38.17
CA ASP A 184 0.74 -6.19 -37.27
C ASP A 184 1.70 -5.28 -36.50
N PHE A 185 1.67 -5.40 -35.18
CA PHE A 185 2.64 -4.78 -34.29
C PHE A 185 3.97 -5.56 -34.33
N VAL A 186 5.01 -4.97 -34.94
CA VAL A 186 6.30 -5.65 -35.21
C VAL A 186 7.48 -5.09 -34.41
N GLY A 187 7.32 -3.94 -33.76
CA GLY A 187 8.42 -3.31 -33.06
C GLY A 187 8.12 -1.96 -32.43
N VAL A 188 9.17 -1.27 -32.00
CA VAL A 188 9.10 0.07 -31.42
C VAL A 188 10.24 0.93 -31.93
N ILE A 189 9.98 2.22 -32.11
CA ILE A 189 10.96 3.21 -32.54
C ILE A 189 11.24 4.14 -31.36
N ASP A 190 12.49 4.19 -30.91
CA ASP A 190 12.98 5.12 -29.90
C ASP A 190 13.21 6.49 -30.53
N ILE A 191 12.41 7.48 -30.12
CA ILE A 191 12.44 8.84 -30.63
C ILE A 191 13.67 9.59 -30.08
N VAL A 192 14.14 9.24 -28.88
CA VAL A 192 15.23 9.93 -28.18
C VAL A 192 16.55 9.75 -28.92
N ASN A 193 16.84 8.55 -29.40
CA ASN A 193 18.06 8.26 -30.16
C ASN A 193 17.82 8.07 -31.67
N ARG A 194 16.56 8.16 -32.14
CA ARG A 194 16.13 7.85 -33.51
C ARG A 194 16.53 6.43 -33.96
N VAL A 195 16.35 5.45 -33.07
CA VAL A 195 16.72 4.04 -33.28
C VAL A 195 15.47 3.18 -33.38
N GLY A 196 15.44 2.24 -34.33
CA GLY A 196 14.32 1.32 -34.49
C GLY A 196 14.64 -0.08 -33.95
N TYR A 197 13.69 -0.70 -33.26
CA TYR A 197 13.77 -2.08 -32.83
C TYR A 197 12.65 -2.88 -33.50
N ARG A 198 13.00 -3.95 -34.20
CA ARG A 198 12.05 -4.86 -34.86
C ARG A 198 12.26 -6.28 -34.37
N TRP A 199 11.17 -6.98 -34.07
CA TRP A 199 11.18 -8.38 -33.67
C TRP A 199 10.59 -9.22 -34.81
N LYS A 200 11.35 -10.20 -35.28
CA LYS A 200 10.81 -11.21 -36.22
C LYS A 200 10.23 -12.43 -35.50
N SER A 201 10.77 -12.73 -34.32
CA SER A 201 10.34 -13.80 -33.42
C SER A 201 10.75 -13.45 -31.99
N GLU A 202 10.34 -14.25 -31.00
CA GLU A 202 10.65 -14.04 -29.57
C GLU A 202 12.16 -13.89 -29.28
N ARG A 203 13.03 -14.48 -30.11
CA ARG A 203 14.49 -14.51 -29.91
C ARG A 203 15.28 -13.68 -30.92
N GLU A 204 14.65 -13.20 -31.99
CA GLU A 204 15.34 -12.44 -33.05
C GLU A 204 14.89 -10.98 -33.03
N LYS A 205 15.60 -10.18 -32.25
CA LYS A 205 15.52 -8.71 -32.24
C LYS A 205 16.61 -8.14 -33.14
N LYS A 206 16.23 -7.26 -34.07
CA LYS A 206 17.18 -6.45 -34.86
C LYS A 206 17.03 -4.98 -34.47
N ARG A 207 18.16 -4.37 -34.09
CA ARG A 207 18.31 -2.92 -33.89
C ARG A 207 18.71 -2.30 -35.23
N TYR A 208 18.07 -1.20 -35.58
CA TYR A 208 18.36 -0.40 -36.77
C TYR A 208 18.83 0.98 -36.31
N ASN A 209 20.03 1.36 -36.74
CA ASN A 209 20.53 2.72 -36.52
C ASN A 209 19.75 3.72 -37.38
N THR A 210 19.95 5.03 -37.17
CA THR A 210 19.18 6.09 -37.83
C THR A 210 19.15 5.96 -39.36
N GLU A 211 20.30 5.70 -40.00
CA GLU A 211 20.39 5.55 -41.46
C GLU A 211 19.70 4.26 -41.95
N GLU A 212 19.98 3.12 -41.30
CA GLU A 212 19.38 1.83 -41.63
C GLU A 212 17.86 1.83 -41.43
N LEU A 213 17.39 2.54 -40.41
CA LEU A 213 15.96 2.72 -40.12
C LEU A 213 15.30 3.52 -41.24
N LYS A 214 15.95 4.59 -41.73
CA LYS A 214 15.44 5.40 -42.84
C LYS A 214 15.28 4.56 -44.11
N GLU A 215 16.28 3.75 -44.45
CA GLU A 215 16.20 2.83 -45.60
C GLU A 215 15.07 1.80 -45.41
N LYS A 216 14.97 1.21 -44.23
CA LYS A 216 13.98 0.16 -43.96
C LYS A 216 12.55 0.71 -44.00
N LEU A 217 12.30 1.85 -43.37
CA LEU A 217 10.98 2.50 -43.37
C LEU A 217 10.61 3.00 -44.77
N SER A 218 11.56 3.51 -45.55
CA SER A 218 11.33 3.87 -46.96
C SER A 218 10.77 2.71 -47.78
N SER A 219 11.16 1.46 -47.46
CA SER A 219 10.67 0.25 -48.12
C SER A 219 9.38 -0.34 -47.53
N SER A 220 9.08 -0.08 -46.25
CA SER A 220 8.03 -0.78 -45.50
C SER A 220 6.85 0.12 -45.12
N ASN A 221 7.15 1.31 -44.58
CA ASN A 221 6.15 2.28 -44.13
C ASN A 221 6.75 3.69 -44.19
N LYS A 222 6.51 4.38 -45.31
CA LYS A 222 7.09 5.70 -45.59
C LYS A 222 6.50 6.79 -44.68
N ASP A 223 5.28 6.61 -44.20
CA ASP A 223 4.55 7.60 -43.41
C ASP A 223 5.13 7.75 -41.98
N LEU A 224 5.83 6.73 -41.48
CA LEU A 224 6.52 6.81 -40.18
C LEU A 224 7.75 7.72 -40.17
N LEU A 225 8.36 8.00 -41.33
CA LEU A 225 9.56 8.86 -41.41
C LEU A 225 9.30 10.31 -40.98
N PRO A 226 8.32 11.04 -41.56
CA PRO A 226 7.98 12.38 -41.09
C PRO A 226 7.41 12.36 -39.66
N GLU A 227 6.77 11.26 -39.27
CA GLU A 227 6.20 11.09 -37.93
C GLU A 227 7.29 11.04 -36.85
N ILE A 228 8.43 10.39 -37.09
CA ILE A 228 9.55 10.35 -36.14
C ILE A 228 10.07 11.75 -35.82
N GLU A 229 10.23 12.61 -36.84
CA GLU A 229 10.73 13.97 -36.62
C GLU A 229 9.67 14.84 -35.93
N THR A 230 8.39 14.69 -36.28
CA THR A 230 7.27 15.36 -35.61
C THR A 230 7.20 14.97 -34.13
N ALA A 231 7.31 13.68 -33.82
CA ALA A 231 7.32 13.16 -32.47
C ALA A 231 8.50 13.67 -31.65
N ARG A 232 9.69 13.74 -32.28
CA ARG A 232 10.90 14.25 -31.63
C ARG A 232 10.77 15.73 -31.32
N GLN A 233 10.25 16.51 -32.26
CA GLN A 233 10.01 17.93 -32.06
C GLN A 233 9.03 18.14 -30.89
N ALA A 234 7.90 17.43 -30.89
CA ALA A 234 6.92 17.51 -29.79
C ALA A 234 7.49 17.04 -28.43
N LEU A 235 8.38 16.05 -28.42
CA LEU A 235 9.08 15.60 -27.22
C LEU A 235 10.01 16.68 -26.66
N VAL A 236 10.78 17.35 -27.53
CA VAL A 236 11.69 18.44 -27.15
C VAL A 236 10.91 19.66 -26.68
N GLU A 237 9.88 20.07 -27.43
CA GLU A 237 8.98 21.17 -27.05
C GLU A 237 8.33 20.90 -25.69
N GLY A 238 7.78 19.71 -25.51
CA GLY A 238 7.17 19.30 -24.24
C GLY A 238 8.17 19.16 -23.08
N LEU A 239 9.47 19.01 -23.35
CA LEU A 239 10.51 19.01 -22.32
C LEU A 239 11.00 20.43 -21.98
N ALA A 240 11.03 21.33 -22.96
CA ALA A 240 11.44 22.73 -22.80
C ALA A 240 10.57 23.46 -21.77
N ASP A 241 9.28 23.12 -21.66
CA ASP A 241 8.37 23.68 -20.65
C ASP A 241 8.74 23.31 -19.21
N PHE A 242 9.55 22.27 -18.98
CA PHE A 242 9.85 21.74 -17.64
C PHE A 242 11.35 21.68 -17.30
N ASP A 243 12.25 21.84 -18.27
CA ASP A 243 13.69 21.80 -18.09
C ASP A 243 14.39 22.98 -18.76
N ASP A 244 14.98 23.86 -17.95
CA ASP A 244 15.62 25.10 -18.41
C ASP A 244 16.75 24.85 -19.43
N THR A 245 17.51 23.76 -19.28
CA THR A 245 18.63 23.44 -20.19
C THR A 245 18.13 23.04 -21.57
N ILE A 246 17.04 22.28 -21.66
CA ILE A 246 16.41 21.98 -22.95
C ILE A 246 15.77 23.23 -23.54
N MET A 247 15.17 24.10 -22.72
CA MET A 247 14.61 25.37 -23.16
C MET A 247 15.68 26.27 -23.81
N ASP A 248 16.85 26.39 -23.19
CA ASP A 248 17.95 27.19 -23.74
C ASP A 248 18.45 26.65 -25.09
N GLU A 249 18.63 25.33 -25.22
CA GLU A 249 19.01 24.68 -26.48
C GLU A 249 17.93 24.82 -27.57
N PHE A 250 16.66 24.75 -27.17
CA PHE A 250 15.52 24.93 -28.07
C PHE A 250 15.44 26.37 -28.60
N LEU A 251 15.61 27.38 -27.74
CA LEU A 251 15.65 28.80 -28.12
C LEU A 251 16.87 29.16 -28.97
N ALA A 252 17.97 28.41 -28.83
CA ALA A 252 19.16 28.55 -29.67
C ALA A 252 18.96 27.97 -31.09
N GLU A 253 17.76 27.48 -31.42
CA GLU A 253 17.41 26.83 -32.70
C GLU A 253 18.35 25.67 -33.05
N ASN A 254 18.85 24.95 -32.03
CA ASN A 254 19.70 23.80 -32.25
C ASN A 254 18.87 22.60 -32.75
N GLU A 255 18.88 22.36 -34.07
CA GLU A 255 18.09 21.29 -34.70
C GLU A 255 18.48 19.86 -34.24
N ASN A 256 19.65 19.66 -33.61
CA ASN A 256 20.15 18.35 -33.21
C ASN A 256 20.62 18.33 -31.75
N ILE A 257 19.68 18.54 -30.83
CA ILE A 257 19.88 18.24 -29.41
C ILE A 257 20.29 16.77 -29.24
N ASP A 258 21.37 16.51 -28.51
CA ASP A 258 21.90 15.16 -28.30
C ASP A 258 20.93 14.29 -27.47
N GLY A 259 20.84 13.01 -27.81
CA GLY A 259 19.99 12.04 -27.13
C GLY A 259 20.35 11.89 -25.65
N ALA A 260 21.65 11.99 -25.30
CA ALA A 260 22.07 11.92 -23.90
C ALA A 260 21.52 13.09 -23.08
N LEU A 261 21.55 14.30 -23.63
CA LEU A 261 21.01 15.49 -22.96
C LEU A 261 19.49 15.38 -22.74
N ILE A 262 18.75 14.87 -23.74
CA ILE A 262 17.31 14.60 -23.62
C ILE A 262 17.05 13.59 -22.50
N LYS A 263 17.85 12.51 -22.41
CA LYS A 263 17.68 11.51 -21.35
C LYS A 263 17.89 12.09 -19.96
N GLU A 264 18.93 12.91 -19.80
CA GLU A 264 19.21 13.59 -18.54
C GLU A 264 18.10 14.57 -18.17
N ALA A 265 17.56 15.32 -19.14
CA ALA A 265 16.42 16.20 -18.91
C ALA A 265 15.18 15.44 -18.44
N ILE A 266 14.81 14.34 -19.11
CA ILE A 266 13.71 13.47 -18.67
C ILE A 266 13.93 12.99 -17.24
N ARG A 267 15.15 12.52 -16.91
CA ARG A 267 15.52 12.07 -15.56
C ARG A 267 15.37 13.21 -14.53
N ARG A 268 15.82 14.43 -14.85
CA ARG A 268 15.72 15.60 -13.95
C ARG A 268 14.27 15.96 -13.65
N VAL A 269 13.43 16.01 -14.68
CA VAL A 269 12.03 16.43 -14.58
C VAL A 269 11.20 15.43 -13.77
N ILE A 270 11.37 14.12 -13.99
CA ILE A 270 10.57 13.13 -13.26
C ILE A 270 11.07 12.85 -11.83
N ARG A 271 12.30 13.26 -11.47
CA ARG A 271 12.95 12.96 -10.18
C ARG A 271 12.15 13.44 -8.97
N SER A 272 11.41 14.54 -9.10
CA SER A 272 10.55 15.08 -8.03
C SER A 272 9.43 14.11 -7.64
N GLY A 273 8.99 13.27 -8.57
CA GLY A 273 7.88 12.33 -8.40
C GLY A 273 6.50 12.99 -8.33
N ASP A 274 6.39 14.26 -8.69
CA ASP A 274 5.13 15.02 -8.73
C ASP A 274 4.18 14.52 -9.83
N GLY A 275 4.67 13.78 -10.83
CA GLY A 275 3.86 13.23 -11.91
C GLY A 275 3.37 14.28 -12.91
N ARG A 276 3.92 15.49 -12.91
CA ARG A 276 3.59 16.54 -13.91
C ARG A 276 3.95 16.13 -15.32
N VAL A 277 4.97 15.29 -15.46
CA VAL A 277 5.50 14.80 -16.73
C VAL A 277 5.59 13.28 -16.68
N ILE A 278 5.13 12.63 -17.75
CA ILE A 278 4.91 11.18 -17.80
C ILE A 278 5.59 10.60 -19.05
N PRO A 279 6.79 10.02 -18.93
CA PRO A 279 7.43 9.31 -20.04
C PRO A 279 6.63 8.06 -20.43
N VAL A 280 6.25 7.95 -21.71
CA VAL A 280 5.40 6.88 -22.24
C VAL A 280 6.20 5.98 -23.19
N PHE A 281 6.14 4.68 -22.93
CA PHE A 281 6.75 3.61 -23.69
C PHE A 281 5.68 2.66 -24.25
N ALA A 282 6.01 1.97 -25.33
CA ALA A 282 5.10 1.10 -26.07
C ALA A 282 5.57 -0.36 -26.03
N GLY A 283 4.65 -1.32 -26.03
CA GLY A 283 5.01 -2.71 -26.29
C GLY A 283 3.91 -3.74 -26.16
N SER A 284 4.34 -5.01 -26.26
CA SER A 284 3.55 -6.20 -26.00
C SER A 284 4.43 -7.21 -25.27
N SER A 285 4.21 -7.32 -23.96
CA SER A 285 4.94 -8.30 -23.13
C SER A 285 4.59 -9.74 -23.49
N PHE A 286 3.38 -9.99 -24.00
CA PHE A 286 3.00 -11.31 -24.51
C PHE A 286 3.86 -11.71 -25.72
N ARG A 287 3.97 -10.83 -26.72
CA ARG A 287 4.78 -11.06 -27.94
C ARG A 287 6.26 -10.74 -27.79
N HIS A 288 6.77 -10.47 -26.59
CA HIS A 288 8.18 -10.12 -26.35
C HIS A 288 8.65 -8.78 -26.94
N ILE A 289 7.75 -7.90 -27.35
CA ILE A 289 8.08 -6.63 -28.02
C ILE A 289 8.14 -5.50 -26.98
N GLY A 290 9.24 -4.75 -26.96
CA GLY A 290 9.38 -3.53 -26.15
C GLY A 290 9.82 -3.73 -24.69
N VAL A 291 9.93 -4.96 -24.18
CA VAL A 291 10.35 -5.20 -22.78
C VAL A 291 11.82 -4.83 -22.55
N GLU A 292 12.74 -5.18 -23.45
CA GLU A 292 14.15 -4.80 -23.29
C GLU A 292 14.35 -3.27 -23.34
N PRO A 293 13.78 -2.52 -24.32
CA PRO A 293 13.80 -1.05 -24.26
C PRO A 293 13.16 -0.46 -23.00
N LEU A 294 12.13 -1.10 -22.44
CA LEU A 294 11.57 -0.70 -21.14
C LEU A 294 12.58 -0.88 -19.99
N MET A 295 13.37 -1.96 -20.01
CA MET A 295 14.44 -2.17 -19.03
C MET A 295 15.56 -1.14 -19.17
N ASP A 296 15.91 -0.76 -20.42
CA ASP A 296 16.83 0.35 -20.69
C ASP A 296 16.27 1.68 -20.14
N ALA A 297 14.98 1.94 -20.35
CA ALA A 297 14.29 3.12 -19.82
C ALA A 297 14.29 3.16 -18.28
N ILE A 298 14.12 2.02 -17.62
CA ILE A 298 14.22 1.91 -16.15
C ILE A 298 15.61 2.34 -15.67
N THR A 299 16.67 1.92 -16.35
CA THR A 299 18.03 2.28 -15.94
C THR A 299 18.35 3.75 -16.23
N ASP A 300 17.87 4.27 -17.36
CA ASP A 300 18.18 5.61 -17.85
C ASP A 300 17.38 6.70 -17.11
N TYR A 301 16.07 6.50 -16.91
CA TYR A 301 15.18 7.55 -16.42
C TYR A 301 14.85 7.43 -14.93
N LEU A 302 14.65 6.22 -14.39
CA LEU A 302 14.26 6.08 -12.98
C LEU A 302 15.47 6.36 -12.05
N PRO A 303 15.22 6.98 -10.89
CA PRO A 303 16.29 7.44 -10.02
C PRO A 303 16.96 6.30 -9.23
N SER A 304 18.18 6.55 -8.79
CA SER A 304 18.84 5.76 -7.75
C SER A 304 18.46 6.25 -6.33
N PRO A 305 18.73 5.45 -5.29
CA PRO A 305 18.37 5.81 -3.92
C PRO A 305 19.01 7.12 -3.40
N ASP A 306 20.13 7.56 -3.96
CA ASP A 306 20.82 8.81 -3.64
C ASP A 306 20.17 10.05 -4.25
N GLU A 307 19.45 9.90 -5.36
CA GLU A 307 18.73 10.99 -6.02
C GLU A 307 17.34 11.23 -5.44
N ARG A 308 16.95 10.42 -4.44
CA ARG A 308 15.66 10.51 -3.76
C ARG A 308 15.78 11.33 -2.47
N PRO A 309 14.71 12.05 -2.08
CA PRO A 309 14.70 12.74 -0.80
C PRO A 309 14.88 11.73 0.35
N SER A 310 15.47 12.20 1.45
CA SER A 310 15.64 11.38 2.65
C SER A 310 14.30 10.85 3.16
N ALA A 311 14.31 9.62 3.67
CA ALA A 311 13.12 8.97 4.21
C ALA A 311 12.47 9.79 5.33
N GLU A 312 11.15 9.84 5.32
CA GLU A 312 10.38 10.46 6.39
C GLU A 312 10.35 9.54 7.62
N VAL A 313 10.63 10.13 8.78
CA VAL A 313 10.63 9.46 10.07
C VAL A 313 9.70 10.17 11.03
N ARG A 314 9.02 9.38 11.85
CA ARG A 314 8.26 9.86 12.99
C ARG A 314 9.07 9.66 14.25
N VAL A 315 9.21 10.74 15.04
CA VAL A 315 9.83 10.72 16.37
C VAL A 315 8.78 11.29 17.34
N GLY A 316 8.16 10.43 18.15
CA GLY A 316 6.97 10.82 18.92
C GLY A 316 5.77 11.11 18.01
N SER A 317 5.19 12.31 18.10
CA SER A 317 4.10 12.79 17.25
C SER A 317 4.56 13.55 16.00
N ALA A 318 5.81 14.04 15.98
CA ALA A 318 6.31 14.90 14.91
C ALA A 318 6.90 14.11 13.73
N LYS A 319 6.72 14.65 12.51
CA LYS A 319 7.30 14.15 11.26
C LYS A 319 8.57 14.94 10.93
N HIS A 320 9.67 14.23 10.66
CA HIS A 320 10.97 14.80 10.31
C HIS A 320 11.59 14.04 9.14
N ARG A 321 12.62 14.60 8.49
CA ARG A 321 13.47 13.82 7.57
C ARG A 321 14.53 13.06 8.34
N LEU A 322 14.88 11.85 7.89
CA LEU A 322 15.89 11.04 8.57
C LEU A 322 17.25 11.76 8.65
N THR A 323 17.64 12.48 7.60
CA THR A 323 18.87 13.32 7.61
C THR A 323 18.84 14.37 8.71
N GLU A 324 17.72 15.06 8.92
CA GLU A 324 17.58 16.08 9.97
C GLU A 324 17.70 15.47 11.36
N VAL A 325 17.09 14.30 11.59
CA VAL A 325 17.21 13.57 12.87
C VAL A 325 18.67 13.14 13.13
N LEU A 326 19.38 12.72 12.09
CA LEU A 326 20.79 12.34 12.18
C LEU A 326 21.70 13.56 12.43
N GLU A 327 21.41 14.71 11.84
CA GLU A 327 22.19 15.96 11.98
C GLU A 327 21.95 16.64 13.33
N ASN A 328 20.70 16.65 13.81
CA ASN A 328 20.34 17.19 15.12
C ASN A 328 20.80 16.30 16.29
N SER A 329 21.17 15.04 16.01
CA SER A 329 21.70 14.14 17.02
C SER A 329 23.18 14.43 17.32
N PRO A 330 23.63 14.31 18.59
CA PRO A 330 25.04 14.45 18.93
C PRO A 330 25.93 13.56 18.06
N LYS A 331 27.07 14.06 17.59
CA LYS A 331 28.03 13.30 16.76
C LYS A 331 28.40 11.95 17.40
N SER A 332 28.49 11.90 18.73
CA SER A 332 28.75 10.68 19.49
C SER A 332 27.62 9.64 19.36
N ALA A 333 26.35 10.06 19.33
CA ALA A 333 25.19 9.20 19.15
C ALA A 333 25.07 8.75 17.68
N ARG A 334 25.26 9.65 16.72
CA ARG A 334 25.25 9.33 15.28
C ARG A 334 26.30 8.28 14.92
N ASN A 335 27.53 8.44 15.40
CA ASN A 335 28.62 7.48 15.12
C ASN A 335 28.42 6.11 15.80
N GLN A 336 27.52 6.01 16.79
CA GLN A 336 27.14 4.74 17.40
C GLN A 336 26.16 3.95 16.54
N VAL A 337 25.39 4.58 15.66
CA VAL A 337 24.43 3.90 14.80
C VAL A 337 25.18 3.26 13.62
N ALA A 338 25.14 1.94 13.52
CA ALA A 338 25.68 1.19 12.38
C ALA A 338 24.75 1.25 11.18
N SER A 339 23.44 1.05 11.41
CA SER A 339 22.44 1.15 10.36
C SER A 339 21.03 1.43 10.89
N ILE A 340 20.21 2.01 10.02
CA ILE A 340 18.77 2.16 10.21
C ILE A 340 18.10 1.55 8.98
N SER A 341 17.18 0.61 9.21
CA SER A 341 16.47 -0.13 8.17
C SER A 341 14.99 -0.27 8.50
N SER A 342 14.16 -0.46 7.49
CA SER A 342 12.72 -0.70 7.64
C SER A 342 12.37 -2.08 7.11
N VAL A 343 11.58 -2.84 7.88
CA VAL A 343 10.99 -4.11 7.47
C VAL A 343 9.72 -3.83 6.69
N PHE A 344 9.67 -4.19 5.41
CA PHE A 344 8.51 -3.90 4.57
C PHE A 344 7.71 -5.14 4.16
N LYS A 345 8.31 -6.32 4.29
CA LYS A 345 7.63 -7.59 4.05
C LYS A 345 8.17 -8.66 5.00
N VAL A 346 7.26 -9.43 5.59
CA VAL A 346 7.60 -10.63 6.35
C VAL A 346 6.96 -11.81 5.63
N PHE A 347 7.72 -12.90 5.49
CA PHE A 347 7.26 -14.10 4.80
C PHE A 347 7.85 -15.32 5.47
N ASN A 348 7.06 -16.36 5.67
CA ASN A 348 7.56 -17.65 6.14
C ASN A 348 7.94 -18.55 4.96
N HIS A 349 9.24 -18.66 4.69
CA HIS A 349 9.82 -19.45 3.62
C HIS A 349 9.93 -20.93 4.00
N PRO A 350 9.50 -21.89 3.14
CA PRO A 350 9.45 -23.32 3.48
C PRO A 350 10.77 -23.92 3.98
N LYS A 351 11.92 -23.45 3.46
CA LYS A 351 13.25 -23.95 3.84
C LYS A 351 13.99 -23.10 4.86
N GLU A 352 13.76 -21.79 4.83
CA GLU A 352 14.58 -20.81 5.60
C GLU A 352 13.87 -20.40 6.89
N GLY A 353 12.58 -20.70 7.03
CA GLY A 353 11.70 -20.20 8.08
C GLY A 353 11.28 -18.76 7.82
N VAL A 354 10.97 -18.03 8.89
CA VAL A 354 10.54 -16.63 8.78
C VAL A 354 11.70 -15.75 8.32
N ILE A 355 11.48 -15.11 7.17
CA ILE A 355 12.35 -14.10 6.57
C ILE A 355 11.65 -12.74 6.62
N SER A 356 12.42 -11.69 6.89
CA SER A 356 11.95 -10.31 6.94
C SER A 356 12.72 -9.47 5.93
N PHE A 357 12.08 -9.04 4.86
CA PHE A 357 12.66 -8.15 3.87
C PHE A 357 12.86 -6.76 4.46
N VAL A 358 14.06 -6.23 4.28
CA VAL A 358 14.49 -4.94 4.81
C VAL A 358 15.07 -4.07 3.71
N ARG A 359 14.81 -2.76 3.83
CA ARG A 359 15.51 -1.71 3.08
C ARG A 359 16.37 -0.90 4.04
N VAL A 360 17.64 -0.70 3.71
CA VAL A 360 18.58 0.10 4.52
C VAL A 360 18.53 1.56 4.07
N TYR A 361 18.27 2.48 5.00
CA TYR A 361 18.20 3.92 4.74
C TYR A 361 19.41 4.70 5.27
N HIS A 362 20.11 4.14 6.26
CA HIS A 362 21.32 4.73 6.80
C HIS A 362 22.33 3.65 7.17
N GLY A 363 23.61 3.92 6.92
CA GLY A 363 24.73 3.08 7.32
C GLY A 363 24.78 1.71 6.63
N THR A 364 25.37 0.73 7.30
CA THR A 364 25.57 -0.63 6.77
C THR A 364 25.09 -1.66 7.77
N LEU A 365 24.19 -2.54 7.33
CA LEU A 365 23.67 -3.66 8.13
C LEU A 365 24.57 -4.87 7.91
N THR A 366 25.29 -5.28 8.96
CA THR A 366 26.21 -6.43 8.90
C THR A 366 25.53 -7.72 9.34
N ARG A 367 26.06 -8.86 8.87
CA ARG A 367 25.55 -10.19 9.22
C ARG A 367 25.54 -10.39 10.74
N ASN A 368 24.44 -10.96 11.25
CA ASN A 368 24.24 -11.29 12.67
C ASN A 368 24.27 -10.10 13.64
N ALA A 369 24.15 -8.88 13.12
CA ALA A 369 24.18 -7.69 13.96
C ALA A 369 22.93 -7.60 14.83
N ALA A 370 23.11 -7.38 16.14
CA ALA A 370 22.01 -7.20 17.07
C ALA A 370 21.22 -5.94 16.68
N SER A 371 19.94 -6.13 16.36
CA SER A 371 19.03 -5.09 15.93
C SER A 371 18.07 -4.73 17.06
N PHE A 372 17.77 -3.46 17.21
CA PHE A 372 16.72 -2.99 18.10
C PHE A 372 15.51 -2.58 17.28
N ASN A 373 14.38 -3.19 17.57
CA ASN A 373 13.11 -2.85 16.94
C ASN A 373 12.46 -1.69 17.71
N THR A 374 12.38 -0.52 17.10
CA THR A 374 11.88 0.72 17.73
C THR A 374 10.36 0.76 17.83
N ASN A 375 9.65 -0.09 17.08
CA ASN A 375 8.20 -0.17 17.12
C ASN A 375 7.72 -0.89 18.38
N ILE A 376 8.35 -2.02 18.70
CA ILE A 376 8.02 -2.87 19.87
C ILE A 376 8.98 -2.70 21.05
N LEU A 377 10.03 -1.88 20.89
CA LEU A 377 11.06 -1.60 21.89
C LEU A 377 11.78 -2.87 22.40
N THR A 378 12.07 -3.81 21.50
CA THR A 378 12.77 -5.06 21.85
C THR A 378 14.00 -5.29 21.01
N HIS A 379 15.01 -5.91 21.63
CA HIS A 379 16.19 -6.42 20.90
C HIS A 379 15.87 -7.73 20.19
N GLU A 380 16.30 -7.82 18.94
CA GLU A 380 16.25 -9.02 18.12
C GLU A 380 17.63 -9.27 17.49
N LYS A 381 17.97 -10.54 17.29
CA LYS A 381 19.22 -10.92 16.65
C LYS A 381 18.93 -11.76 15.41
N PRO A 382 19.18 -11.24 14.20
CA PRO A 382 19.06 -12.03 12.98
C PRO A 382 20.14 -13.12 12.94
N MET A 383 19.81 -14.24 12.31
CA MET A 383 20.70 -15.39 12.10
C MET A 383 21.57 -15.27 10.85
N GLY A 384 21.23 -14.34 9.96
CA GLY A 384 21.91 -14.13 8.69
C GLY A 384 21.17 -13.14 7.81
N ILE A 385 21.81 -12.75 6.73
CA ILE A 385 21.25 -11.89 5.69
C ILE A 385 21.25 -12.69 4.38
N LEU A 386 20.14 -12.66 3.67
CA LEU A 386 19.90 -13.35 2.42
C LEU A 386 19.58 -12.34 1.31
N GLN A 387 20.17 -12.52 0.13
CA GLN A 387 19.66 -11.94 -1.10
C GLN A 387 18.73 -12.96 -1.76
N ILE A 388 17.57 -12.50 -2.21
CA ILE A 388 16.59 -13.34 -2.91
C ILE A 388 16.57 -12.94 -4.38
N ALA A 389 16.93 -13.89 -5.24
CA ALA A 389 16.91 -13.74 -6.69
C ALA A 389 16.01 -14.83 -7.27
N ALA A 390 14.76 -14.47 -7.58
CA ALA A 390 13.72 -15.39 -8.03
C ALA A 390 13.54 -16.57 -7.05
N ASN A 391 13.99 -17.76 -7.42
CA ASN A 391 13.88 -18.99 -6.62
C ASN A 391 15.17 -19.37 -5.87
N LYS A 392 16.23 -18.55 -5.94
CA LYS A 392 17.52 -18.80 -5.28
C LYS A 392 17.73 -17.86 -4.11
N THR A 393 18.18 -18.41 -3.00
CA THR A 393 18.66 -17.67 -1.83
C THR A 393 20.18 -17.68 -1.82
N GLN A 394 20.78 -16.51 -1.58
CA GLN A 394 22.22 -16.36 -1.44
C GLN A 394 22.54 -15.69 -0.11
N ASP A 395 23.40 -16.30 0.71
CA ASP A 395 23.92 -15.66 1.93
C ASP A 395 24.84 -14.49 1.57
N ILE A 396 24.62 -13.36 2.24
CA ILE A 396 25.37 -12.12 2.03
C ILE A 396 25.91 -11.58 3.38
N GLN A 397 27.06 -10.90 3.35
CA GLN A 397 27.77 -10.43 4.56
C GLN A 397 27.27 -9.09 5.10
N SER A 398 26.81 -8.19 4.23
CA SER A 398 26.28 -6.89 4.62
C SER A 398 25.33 -6.30 3.56
N LEU A 399 24.47 -5.38 3.99
CA LEU A 399 23.61 -4.54 3.15
C LEU A 399 23.95 -3.07 3.40
N GLY A 400 24.30 -2.35 2.35
CA GLY A 400 24.54 -0.90 2.37
C GLY A 400 23.26 -0.09 2.17
N VAL A 401 23.38 1.23 2.27
CA VAL A 401 22.31 2.20 2.01
C VAL A 401 21.65 1.94 0.65
N GLY A 402 20.33 2.03 0.59
CA GLY A 402 19.54 1.86 -0.64
C GLY A 402 19.37 0.41 -1.09
N GLN A 403 20.09 -0.56 -0.51
CA GLN A 403 19.94 -1.98 -0.85
C GLN A 403 18.73 -2.61 -0.14
N ILE A 404 18.16 -3.61 -0.82
CA ILE A 404 17.07 -4.45 -0.32
C ILE A 404 17.60 -5.88 -0.17
N GLY A 405 17.33 -6.50 0.99
CA GLY A 405 17.63 -7.90 1.25
C GLY A 405 16.70 -8.46 2.31
N ALA A 406 16.94 -9.71 2.76
CA ALA A 406 16.10 -10.38 3.74
C ALA A 406 16.90 -10.83 4.97
N LEU A 407 16.34 -10.60 6.17
CA LEU A 407 16.89 -11.06 7.43
C LEU A 407 16.25 -12.38 7.84
N ARG A 408 17.07 -13.36 8.21
CA ARG A 408 16.59 -14.66 8.68
C ARG A 408 16.45 -14.68 10.21
N GLY A 409 15.35 -15.23 10.72
CA GLY A 409 15.23 -15.59 12.13
C GLY A 409 14.80 -14.48 13.08
N LEU A 410 14.26 -13.36 12.57
CA LEU A 410 13.57 -12.38 13.41
C LEU A 410 12.26 -13.00 13.94
N LYS A 411 12.04 -12.89 15.25
CA LYS A 411 10.95 -13.60 15.95
C LYS A 411 9.71 -12.73 16.11
N LYS A 412 9.90 -11.43 16.32
CA LYS A 412 8.82 -10.49 16.65
C LYS A 412 8.60 -9.45 15.56
N ALA A 413 9.63 -9.16 14.76
CA ALA A 413 9.53 -8.20 13.67
C ALA A 413 8.31 -8.46 12.78
N ARG A 414 7.59 -7.37 12.51
CA ARG A 414 6.43 -7.25 11.64
C ARG A 414 6.73 -6.31 10.50
N THR A 415 5.84 -6.28 9.53
CA THR A 415 5.92 -5.25 8.50
C THR A 415 5.62 -3.86 9.07
N GLY A 416 6.39 -2.88 8.63
CA GLY A 416 6.35 -1.49 9.09
C GLY A 416 7.30 -1.22 10.26
N ASP A 417 8.00 -2.24 10.75
CA ASP A 417 8.92 -2.09 11.87
C ASP A 417 10.24 -1.45 11.43
N THR A 418 10.77 -0.57 12.27
CA THR A 418 12.09 0.03 12.07
C THR A 418 13.13 -0.67 12.95
N LEU A 419 14.22 -1.11 12.31
CA LEU A 419 15.34 -1.78 12.94
C LEU A 419 16.55 -0.86 12.96
N VAL A 420 17.10 -0.66 14.15
CA VAL A 420 18.31 0.13 14.38
C VAL A 420 19.42 -0.78 14.88
N THR A 421 20.57 -0.76 14.22
CA THR A 421 21.75 -1.54 14.58
C THR A 421 22.86 -0.62 15.08
N MET A 422 23.62 -1.05 16.10
CA MET A 422 24.71 -0.27 16.69
C MET A 422 26.10 -0.75 16.26
N ASN A 423 27.06 0.18 16.15
CA ASN A 423 28.49 -0.08 16.00
C ASN A 423 29.04 -0.53 17.38
N ALA A 424 28.91 -1.82 17.67
CA ALA A 424 29.17 -2.52 18.95
C ALA A 424 27.93 -2.68 19.86
N ASN A 425 28.06 -3.50 20.92
CA ASN A 425 27.02 -3.78 21.94
C ASN A 425 26.74 -2.57 22.87
N LYS A 426 26.73 -1.36 22.33
CA LYS A 426 26.39 -0.14 23.07
C LYS A 426 24.87 0.00 23.20
N PRO A 427 24.37 0.65 24.27
CA PRO A 427 22.94 0.93 24.41
C PRO A 427 22.45 1.83 23.28
N ILE A 428 21.20 1.67 22.87
CA ILE A 428 20.60 2.54 21.86
C ILE A 428 20.52 3.97 22.42
N PRO A 429 21.00 4.99 21.70
CA PRO A 429 20.82 6.37 22.13
C PRO A 429 19.33 6.73 22.16
N GLU A 430 18.91 7.45 23.19
CA GLU A 430 17.49 7.75 23.43
C GLU A 430 16.79 8.40 22.23
N ASN A 431 17.51 9.29 21.53
CA ASN A 431 17.05 9.96 20.31
C ASN A 431 16.60 9.02 19.20
N PHE A 432 17.20 7.82 19.11
CA PHE A 432 16.90 6.83 18.07
C PHE A 432 15.93 5.74 18.53
N ARG A 433 15.61 5.69 19.83
CA ARG A 433 14.77 4.64 20.43
C ARG A 433 13.33 4.64 19.93
N HIS A 434 12.84 5.82 19.53
CA HIS A 434 11.48 6.04 19.06
C HIS A 434 11.38 6.42 17.58
N VAL A 435 12.49 6.33 16.84
CA VAL A 435 12.50 6.62 15.40
C VAL A 435 11.75 5.52 14.66
N LYS A 436 10.68 5.89 13.96
CA LYS A 436 9.90 5.00 13.11
C LYS A 436 9.89 5.54 11.68
N ILE A 437 10.46 4.80 10.74
CA ILE A 437 10.38 5.12 9.31
C ILE A 437 8.94 4.88 8.87
N ARG A 438 8.26 5.96 8.48
CA ARG A 438 6.89 6.01 7.93
C ARG A 438 6.03 4.77 8.31
N PRO A 439 5.53 4.69 9.57
CA PRO A 439 4.73 3.56 9.99
C PRO A 439 3.50 3.43 9.08
N PRO A 440 3.16 2.22 8.61
CA PRO A 440 2.00 2.05 7.74
C PRO A 440 0.73 2.41 8.50
N GLU A 441 -0.13 3.21 7.88
CA GLU A 441 -1.50 3.42 8.37
C GLU A 441 -2.30 2.17 8.05
N ILE A 442 -2.57 1.37 9.09
CA ILE A 442 -3.31 0.12 8.96
C ILE A 442 -4.81 0.44 9.11
N PRO A 443 -5.64 0.21 8.07
CA PRO A 443 -7.08 0.43 8.18
C PRO A 443 -7.70 -0.40 9.32
N PRO A 444 -8.79 0.07 9.95
CA PRO A 444 -9.52 -0.75 10.91
C PRO A 444 -10.15 -1.97 10.22
N PRO A 445 -10.22 -3.13 10.90
CA PRO A 445 -10.91 -4.29 10.33
C PRO A 445 -12.43 -4.03 10.30
N VAL A 446 -13.09 -4.50 9.24
CA VAL A 446 -14.54 -4.32 9.00
C VAL A 446 -15.29 -5.64 8.93
N ALA A 447 -14.58 -6.75 8.75
CA ALA A 447 -15.13 -8.09 8.69
C ALA A 447 -14.46 -8.96 9.76
N PHE A 448 -15.19 -9.93 10.29
CA PHE A 448 -14.64 -10.95 11.18
C PHE A 448 -15.20 -12.33 10.88
N LEU A 449 -14.56 -13.35 11.42
CA LEU A 449 -15.11 -14.70 11.50
C LEU A 449 -14.70 -15.35 12.82
N GLN A 450 -15.48 -16.33 13.25
CA GLN A 450 -15.14 -17.16 14.40
C GLN A 450 -14.51 -18.47 13.95
N VAL A 451 -13.48 -18.91 14.66
CA VAL A 451 -12.78 -20.17 14.42
C VAL A 451 -12.75 -20.98 15.69
N GLU A 452 -13.22 -22.22 15.59
CA GLU A 452 -13.28 -23.17 16.70
C GLU A 452 -12.29 -24.31 16.45
N PRO A 453 -11.16 -24.37 17.17
CA PRO A 453 -10.21 -25.46 17.02
C PRO A 453 -10.74 -26.77 17.64
N TYR A 454 -10.47 -27.91 17.00
CA TYR A 454 -10.83 -29.23 17.54
C TYR A 454 -9.86 -29.67 18.64
N GLY A 455 -9.95 -29.02 19.81
CA GLY A 455 -9.18 -29.33 21.01
C GLY A 455 -7.91 -28.49 21.20
N ASN A 456 -7.24 -28.70 22.35
CA ASN A 456 -6.16 -27.82 22.82
C ASN A 456 -4.89 -27.83 21.93
N VAL A 457 -4.57 -28.97 21.31
CA VAL A 457 -3.40 -29.07 20.42
C VAL A 457 -3.64 -28.24 19.15
N ALA A 458 -4.82 -28.36 18.55
CA ALA A 458 -5.23 -27.55 17.42
C ALA A 458 -5.30 -26.05 17.79
N ALA A 459 -5.76 -25.72 19.00
CA ALA A 459 -5.80 -24.33 19.48
C ALA A 459 -4.39 -23.72 19.57
N GLN A 460 -3.39 -24.47 20.06
CA GLN A 460 -2.00 -24.00 20.09
C GLN A 460 -1.41 -23.84 18.69
N GLN A 461 -1.69 -24.76 17.77
CA GLN A 461 -1.27 -24.66 16.38
C GLN A 461 -1.92 -23.47 15.66
N LEU A 462 -3.21 -23.25 15.88
CA LEU A 462 -3.96 -22.11 15.37
C LEU A 462 -3.39 -20.80 15.89
N GLN A 463 -3.09 -20.72 17.19
CA GLN A 463 -2.46 -19.54 17.76
C GLN A 463 -1.10 -19.23 17.10
N ILE A 464 -0.23 -20.22 16.93
CA ILE A 464 1.07 -20.04 16.26
C ILE A 464 0.88 -19.62 14.79
N ALA A 465 -0.11 -20.19 14.10
CA ALA A 465 -0.42 -19.83 12.72
C ALA A 465 -0.93 -18.39 12.60
N LEU A 466 -1.84 -17.97 13.49
CA LEU A 466 -2.36 -16.61 13.55
C LEU A 466 -1.29 -15.58 13.91
N GLU A 467 -0.40 -15.91 14.86
CA GLU A 467 0.75 -15.07 15.21
C GLU A 467 1.66 -14.86 14.00
N ASN A 468 1.95 -15.90 13.22
CA ASN A 468 2.77 -15.76 12.01
C ASN A 468 2.03 -15.00 10.91
N THR A 469 0.75 -15.29 10.69
CA THR A 469 -0.07 -14.64 9.64
C THR A 469 -0.23 -13.14 9.91
N THR A 470 -0.47 -12.75 11.16
CA THR A 470 -0.55 -11.34 11.60
C THR A 470 0.78 -10.59 11.46
N ARG A 471 1.92 -11.30 11.43
CA ARG A 471 3.24 -10.70 11.17
C ARG A 471 3.47 -10.46 9.68
N GLU A 472 2.99 -11.37 8.83
CA GLU A 472 3.00 -11.23 7.37
C GLU A 472 2.08 -10.06 6.95
N ASP A 473 0.86 -10.05 7.50
CA ASP A 473 -0.17 -9.03 7.28
C ASP A 473 -0.66 -8.40 8.59
N PRO A 474 -0.23 -7.16 8.90
CA PRO A 474 -0.64 -6.47 10.13
C PRO A 474 -2.09 -5.95 10.10
N SER A 475 -2.78 -6.01 8.96
CA SER A 475 -4.20 -5.67 8.85
C SER A 475 -5.13 -6.78 9.34
N LEU A 476 -4.63 -8.02 9.43
CA LEU A 476 -5.31 -9.12 10.10
C LEU A 476 -5.10 -9.01 11.61
N ARG A 477 -6.19 -9.07 12.37
CA ARG A 477 -6.17 -9.07 13.83
C ARG A 477 -6.85 -10.32 14.34
N TYR A 478 -6.46 -10.80 15.51
CA TYR A 478 -7.15 -11.91 16.15
C TYR A 478 -7.25 -11.72 17.66
N SER A 479 -8.29 -12.31 18.24
CA SER A 479 -8.49 -12.41 19.69
C SER A 479 -8.92 -13.83 20.06
N ARG A 480 -8.58 -14.28 21.26
CA ARG A 480 -8.99 -15.58 21.82
C ARG A 480 -9.85 -15.33 23.05
N ASP A 481 -11.00 -15.97 23.14
CA ASP A 481 -11.78 -16.00 24.37
C ASP A 481 -11.28 -17.16 25.26
N PRO A 482 -10.68 -16.90 26.43
CA PRO A 482 -10.15 -17.95 27.29
C PRO A 482 -11.23 -18.83 27.95
N LYS A 483 -12.52 -18.46 27.88
CA LYS A 483 -13.63 -19.26 28.43
C LYS A 483 -14.18 -20.25 27.42
N THR A 484 -14.38 -19.80 26.18
CA THR A 484 -14.96 -20.62 25.11
C THR A 484 -13.90 -21.28 24.24
N GLU A 485 -12.63 -20.86 24.38
CA GLU A 485 -11.51 -21.29 23.53
C GLU A 485 -11.73 -20.99 22.03
N GLN A 486 -12.66 -20.08 21.75
CA GLN A 486 -12.96 -19.59 20.41
C GLN A 486 -11.98 -18.49 20.01
N PHE A 487 -11.61 -18.51 18.74
CA PHE A 487 -10.79 -17.47 18.12
C PHE A 487 -11.67 -16.60 17.25
N THR A 488 -11.46 -15.28 17.31
CA THR A 488 -12.08 -14.34 16.38
C THR A 488 -10.97 -13.77 15.51
N ILE A 489 -11.11 -13.88 14.19
CA ILE A 489 -10.18 -13.31 13.19
C ILE A 489 -10.89 -12.15 12.52
N GLN A 490 -10.23 -10.99 12.46
CA GLN A 490 -10.76 -9.76 11.89
C GLN A 490 -9.87 -9.30 10.73
N GLY A 491 -10.44 -8.70 9.69
CA GLY A 491 -9.71 -8.21 8.53
C GLY A 491 -10.44 -7.10 7.77
N MET A 492 -9.76 -6.55 6.76
CA MET A 492 -10.25 -5.43 5.93
C MET A 492 -11.43 -5.73 5.01
N GLY A 493 -11.86 -6.99 4.87
CA GLY A 493 -13.01 -7.32 4.05
C GLY A 493 -13.18 -8.82 3.81
N LYS A 494 -14.25 -9.19 3.08
CA LYS A 494 -14.59 -10.59 2.78
C LYS A 494 -13.51 -11.28 1.96
N LEU A 495 -13.14 -10.71 0.80
CA LEU A 495 -12.11 -11.32 -0.05
C LEU A 495 -10.76 -11.43 0.69
N HIS A 496 -10.40 -10.40 1.45
CA HIS A 496 -9.18 -10.41 2.25
C HIS A 496 -9.16 -11.54 3.29
N LEU A 497 -10.27 -11.75 4.01
CA LEU A 497 -10.41 -12.87 4.94
C LEU A 497 -10.43 -14.22 4.21
N ASP A 498 -11.17 -14.36 3.12
CA ASP A 498 -11.24 -15.61 2.34
C ASP A 498 -9.86 -16.06 1.87
N VAL A 499 -9.06 -15.14 1.32
CA VAL A 499 -7.70 -15.41 0.86
C VAL A 499 -6.77 -15.75 2.03
N SER A 500 -6.87 -14.99 3.12
CA SER A 500 -6.05 -15.22 4.32
C SER A 500 -6.35 -16.59 4.95
N LEU A 501 -7.63 -16.95 5.04
CA LEU A 501 -8.08 -18.24 5.52
C LEU A 501 -7.65 -19.38 4.62
N TYR A 502 -7.81 -19.22 3.30
CA TYR A 502 -7.36 -20.22 2.33
C TYR A 502 -5.86 -20.49 2.51
N ASN A 503 -5.04 -19.44 2.54
CA ASN A 503 -3.60 -19.55 2.75
C ASN A 503 -3.26 -20.24 4.07
N MET A 504 -3.96 -19.86 5.14
CA MET A 504 -3.75 -20.46 6.46
C MET A 504 -4.12 -21.95 6.47
N LYS A 505 -5.26 -22.33 5.88
CA LYS A 505 -5.71 -23.72 5.76
C LYS A 505 -4.72 -24.58 4.98
N GLN A 506 -4.23 -24.09 3.84
CA GLN A 506 -3.27 -24.82 3.01
C GLN A 506 -1.90 -24.96 3.68
N LYS A 507 -1.39 -23.87 4.27
CA LYS A 507 -0.04 -23.81 4.84
C LYS A 507 0.09 -24.57 6.15
N TYR A 508 -0.90 -24.43 7.04
CA TYR A 508 -0.81 -24.94 8.41
C TYR A 508 -1.64 -26.19 8.66
N LYS A 509 -2.54 -26.58 7.74
CA LYS A 509 -3.43 -27.75 7.86
C LYS A 509 -4.11 -27.83 9.24
N ILE A 510 -4.68 -26.72 9.67
CA ILE A 510 -5.24 -26.56 11.01
C ILE A 510 -6.58 -27.29 11.08
N ASP A 511 -6.74 -28.12 12.09
CA ASP A 511 -7.98 -28.81 12.40
C ASP A 511 -8.90 -27.88 13.21
N ALA A 512 -9.71 -27.08 12.52
CA ALA A 512 -10.64 -26.14 13.11
C ALA A 512 -11.87 -25.95 12.22
N ASP A 513 -13.02 -25.65 12.85
CA ASP A 513 -14.21 -25.19 12.15
C ASP A 513 -14.11 -23.68 11.91
N PHE A 514 -14.44 -23.25 10.70
CA PHE A 514 -14.37 -21.85 10.29
C PHE A 514 -15.79 -21.38 10.03
N GLY A 515 -16.29 -20.53 10.92
CA GLY A 515 -17.61 -19.90 10.79
C GLY A 515 -17.71 -18.97 9.58
N PRO A 516 -18.94 -18.53 9.25
CA PRO A 516 -19.15 -17.57 8.18
C PRO A 516 -18.49 -16.22 8.48
N ILE A 517 -18.17 -15.47 7.43
CA ILE A 517 -17.66 -14.11 7.56
C ILE A 517 -18.84 -13.19 7.89
N GLU A 518 -18.75 -12.49 9.02
CA GLU A 518 -19.73 -11.55 9.54
C GLU A 518 -19.17 -10.13 9.59
N VAL A 519 -20.07 -9.15 9.69
CA VAL A 519 -19.71 -7.73 9.81
C VAL A 519 -19.49 -7.35 11.26
N ASP A 520 -18.39 -6.64 11.55
CA ASP A 520 -18.03 -6.22 12.90
C ASP A 520 -18.91 -5.05 13.37
N TYR A 521 -20.02 -5.35 14.04
CA TYR A 521 -20.85 -4.35 14.71
C TYR A 521 -20.18 -3.85 15.98
N LYS A 522 -20.31 -2.57 16.28
CA LYS A 522 -19.91 -1.97 17.56
C LYS A 522 -21.13 -1.56 18.37
N GLU A 523 -20.94 -1.27 19.65
CA GLU A 523 -21.95 -0.66 20.49
C GLU A 523 -21.55 0.78 20.81
N CYS A 524 -22.52 1.66 21.05
CA CYS A 524 -22.27 3.04 21.45
C CYS A 524 -23.25 3.48 22.54
N VAL A 525 -22.82 4.45 23.33
CA VAL A 525 -23.69 5.15 24.27
C VAL A 525 -24.34 6.31 23.52
N THR A 526 -25.66 6.42 23.59
CA THR A 526 -26.43 7.44 22.86
C THR A 526 -26.63 8.74 23.62
N GLU A 527 -26.55 8.68 24.96
CA GLU A 527 -26.68 9.83 25.85
C GLU A 527 -25.71 9.69 27.03
N PRO A 528 -25.23 10.81 27.63
CA PRO A 528 -24.38 10.74 28.79
C PRO A 528 -24.96 9.88 29.93
N THR A 529 -24.13 8.98 30.48
CA THR A 529 -24.49 8.19 31.65
C THR A 529 -24.42 9.03 32.91
N ARG A 530 -25.18 8.65 33.95
CA ARG A 530 -24.97 9.24 35.27
C ARG A 530 -23.56 8.92 35.80
N PRO A 531 -22.95 9.78 36.62
CA PRO A 531 -21.72 9.44 37.32
C PRO A 531 -21.89 8.18 38.15
N GLN A 532 -21.06 7.17 37.88
CA GLN A 532 -21.04 5.92 38.63
C GLN A 532 -19.85 5.88 39.56
N TYR A 533 -20.12 6.05 40.85
CA TYR A 533 -19.13 5.91 41.90
C TYR A 533 -18.99 4.44 42.28
N THR A 534 -17.76 3.91 42.20
CA THR A 534 -17.45 2.52 42.54
C THR A 534 -16.30 2.45 43.51
N VAL A 535 -16.51 1.71 44.61
CA VAL A 535 -15.48 1.37 45.60
C VAL A 535 -15.08 -0.08 45.39
N PHE A 536 -13.79 -0.32 45.12
CA PHE A 536 -13.22 -1.65 45.05
C PHE A 536 -12.35 -1.91 46.27
N ASP A 537 -12.85 -2.74 47.19
CA ASP A 537 -12.23 -3.10 48.47
C ASP A 537 -12.11 -4.62 48.58
N ARG A 538 -11.19 -5.20 47.81
CA ARG A 538 -10.91 -6.65 47.79
C ARG A 538 -9.44 -6.89 47.47
N PRO A 539 -8.83 -7.94 48.04
CA PRO A 539 -7.41 -8.20 47.81
C PRO A 539 -7.14 -8.59 46.36
N VAL A 540 -6.11 -7.97 45.76
CA VAL A 540 -5.60 -8.31 44.42
C VAL A 540 -4.24 -8.99 44.57
N ALA A 541 -4.12 -10.21 44.02
CA ALA A 541 -2.91 -11.03 44.14
C ALA A 541 -2.42 -11.22 45.60
N GLY A 542 -3.37 -11.34 46.55
CA GLY A 542 -3.08 -11.56 47.98
C GLY A 542 -2.71 -10.30 48.76
N LYS A 543 -2.63 -9.12 48.13
CA LYS A 543 -2.42 -7.84 48.81
C LYS A 543 -3.76 -7.15 49.07
N PRO A 544 -4.09 -6.79 50.31
CA PRO A 544 -5.27 -5.98 50.60
C PRO A 544 -5.06 -4.56 50.04
N GLY A 545 -6.15 -3.93 49.64
CA GLY A 545 -6.14 -2.56 49.15
C GLY A 545 -7.53 -2.10 48.71
N LYS A 546 -7.68 -0.79 48.66
CA LYS A 546 -8.94 -0.13 48.33
C LYS A 546 -8.70 1.02 47.37
N ALA A 547 -9.51 1.11 46.33
CA ALA A 547 -9.50 2.23 45.38
C ALA A 547 -10.94 2.59 44.98
N SER A 548 -11.20 3.88 44.88
CA SER A 548 -12.52 4.42 44.55
C SER A 548 -12.43 5.38 43.38
N CYS A 549 -13.34 5.26 42.41
CA CYS A 549 -13.37 6.14 41.25
C CYS A 549 -14.80 6.38 40.76
N THR A 550 -14.99 7.52 40.11
CA THR A 550 -16.23 7.89 39.43
C THR A 550 -16.01 7.85 37.93
N VAL A 551 -16.91 7.18 37.20
CA VAL A 551 -16.87 7.14 35.73
C VAL A 551 -18.14 7.75 35.14
N VAL A 552 -17.95 8.54 34.08
CA VAL A 552 -19.01 9.06 33.22
C VAL A 552 -18.67 8.68 31.77
N LEU A 553 -19.64 8.09 31.07
CA LEU A 553 -19.57 7.77 29.65
C LEU A 553 -20.46 8.75 28.89
N SER A 554 -19.95 9.36 27.85
CA SER A 554 -20.69 10.31 26.99
C SER A 554 -20.47 9.97 25.52
N PRO A 555 -21.47 10.14 24.65
CA PRO A 555 -21.27 10.03 23.21
C PRO A 555 -20.21 11.03 22.73
N LEU A 556 -19.38 10.60 21.78
CA LEU A 556 -18.44 11.49 21.10
C LEU A 556 -19.16 12.21 19.96
N GLU A 557 -19.17 13.55 20.00
CA GLU A 557 -19.67 14.36 18.89
C GLU A 557 -18.49 14.87 18.04
N ASP A 558 -18.64 14.86 16.71
CA ASP A 558 -17.54 15.07 15.73
C ASP A 558 -16.77 16.39 15.92
N HIS A 559 -17.41 17.43 16.46
CA HIS A 559 -16.84 18.75 16.66
C HIS A 559 -16.00 18.88 17.94
N HIS A 560 -15.98 17.86 18.80
CA HIS A 560 -15.19 17.83 20.04
C HIS A 560 -13.85 17.06 19.89
N HIS A 561 -13.63 16.36 18.78
CA HIS A 561 -12.50 15.42 18.61
C HIS A 561 -11.13 16.11 18.71
N ASP A 562 -10.91 17.17 17.93
CA ASP A 562 -9.63 17.89 17.91
C ASP A 562 -9.33 18.63 19.22
N THR A 563 -10.35 19.16 19.91
CA THR A 563 -10.18 19.95 21.14
C THR A 563 -9.86 19.08 22.37
N LEU A 564 -10.33 17.82 22.39
CA LEU A 564 -10.11 16.91 23.53
C LEU A 564 -8.74 16.22 23.48
N LEU A 565 -8.12 16.06 22.31
CA LEU A 565 -6.86 15.34 22.14
C LEU A 565 -5.65 15.99 22.84
N GLU A 566 -5.68 17.28 23.16
CA GLU A 566 -4.58 17.96 23.86
C GLU A 566 -4.35 17.45 25.30
N SER A 567 -5.37 16.87 25.94
CA SER A 567 -5.31 16.38 27.32
C SER A 567 -5.84 14.95 27.54
N CYS A 568 -6.32 14.30 26.48
CA CYS A 568 -6.94 12.97 26.52
C CYS A 568 -6.15 11.93 25.71
N VAL A 569 -6.37 10.66 26.03
CA VAL A 569 -5.79 9.53 25.28
C VAL A 569 -6.87 8.92 24.39
N GLU A 570 -6.64 8.86 23.08
CA GLU A 570 -7.52 8.14 22.16
C GLU A 570 -7.09 6.67 22.02
N ARG A 571 -8.05 5.75 22.11
CA ARG A 571 -7.81 4.32 21.85
C ARG A 571 -9.07 3.60 21.40
N ASP A 572 -8.95 2.82 20.33
CA ASP A 572 -10.06 2.08 19.72
C ASP A 572 -11.28 2.99 19.42
N GLY A 573 -11.01 4.24 19.01
CA GLY A 573 -11.95 5.35 18.77
C GLY A 573 -12.85 5.74 19.95
N ASN A 574 -12.35 5.52 21.17
CA ASN A 574 -12.87 6.15 22.38
C ASN A 574 -11.82 7.16 22.89
N ILE A 575 -12.28 8.25 23.49
CA ILE A 575 -11.41 9.26 24.10
C ILE A 575 -11.48 9.10 25.61
N TYR A 576 -10.32 8.96 26.25
CA TYR A 576 -10.21 8.76 27.69
C TYR A 576 -9.63 10.00 28.36
N HIS A 577 -10.37 10.55 29.32
CA HIS A 577 -9.93 11.61 30.20
C HIS A 577 -9.82 11.07 31.62
N VAL A 578 -8.60 11.09 32.19
CA VAL A 578 -8.34 10.64 33.56
C VAL A 578 -8.00 11.86 34.43
N ALA A 579 -8.86 12.19 35.37
CA ALA A 579 -8.65 13.24 36.35
C ALA A 579 -8.23 12.62 37.69
N ILE A 580 -7.12 13.11 38.24
CA ILE A 580 -6.67 12.80 39.61
C ILE A 580 -6.57 14.15 40.32
N PRO A 581 -7.60 14.57 41.07
CA PRO A 581 -7.57 15.83 41.80
C PRO A 581 -6.54 15.77 42.93
N LEU A 582 -5.60 16.71 42.93
CA LEU A 582 -4.62 16.90 44.00
C LEU A 582 -5.23 17.86 45.04
N THR A 583 -5.36 17.41 46.28
CA THR A 583 -5.84 18.24 47.40
C THR A 583 -4.67 19.00 48.02
N ASP A 584 -4.49 20.28 47.67
CA ASP A 584 -3.43 21.20 48.13
C ASP A 584 -1.98 20.74 47.89
N GLU A 585 -1.09 21.69 47.54
CA GLU A 585 0.31 21.48 47.14
C GLU A 585 1.21 20.79 48.19
N THR A 586 0.67 20.40 49.34
CA THR A 586 1.36 19.75 50.47
C THR A 586 0.93 18.31 50.75
N SER A 587 -0.05 17.73 50.04
CA SER A 587 -0.44 16.32 50.23
C SER A 587 0.43 15.38 49.38
N THR A 588 1.27 14.57 50.05
CA THR A 588 1.94 13.44 49.40
C THR A 588 0.93 12.32 49.26
N LEU A 589 0.52 11.99 48.03
CA LEU A 589 -0.27 10.80 47.76
C LEU A 589 0.52 9.55 48.14
N ASP A 590 -0.14 8.56 48.74
CA ASP A 590 0.47 7.28 49.16
C ASP A 590 0.83 6.35 47.96
N PHE A 591 0.63 6.82 46.74
CA PHE A 591 0.83 6.07 45.49
C PHE A 591 1.33 6.98 44.37
N ASP A 592 1.93 6.36 43.35
CA ASP A 592 2.39 7.07 42.15
C ASP A 592 1.19 7.48 41.27
N PRO A 593 0.96 8.80 41.05
CA PRO A 593 -0.16 9.28 40.26
C PRO A 593 -0.05 8.93 38.76
N GLU A 594 1.16 8.78 38.22
CA GLU A 594 1.34 8.37 36.81
C GLU A 594 1.00 6.89 36.63
N GLU A 595 1.45 6.03 37.55
CA GLU A 595 1.09 4.62 37.55
C GLU A 595 -0.43 4.45 37.72
N ALA A 596 -1.05 5.17 38.67
CA ALA A 596 -2.49 5.14 38.87
C ALA A 596 -3.25 5.55 37.61
N ARG A 597 -2.83 6.62 36.93
CA ARG A 597 -3.41 7.09 35.66
C ARG A 597 -3.35 6.02 34.57
N ALA A 598 -2.19 5.39 34.38
CA ALA A 598 -2.02 4.33 33.39
C ALA A 598 -2.89 3.10 33.69
N GLN A 599 -3.01 2.72 34.97
CA GLN A 599 -3.80 1.57 35.38
C GLN A 599 -5.31 1.80 35.32
N LEU A 600 -5.78 3.00 35.69
CA LEU A 600 -7.18 3.42 35.51
C LEU A 600 -7.58 3.39 34.04
N LEU A 601 -6.71 3.92 33.16
CA LEU A 601 -6.90 3.87 31.71
C LEU A 601 -7.02 2.43 31.21
N ASN A 602 -6.08 1.54 31.58
CA ASN A 602 -6.13 0.12 31.21
C ASN A 602 -7.40 -0.57 31.72
N GLY A 603 -7.84 -0.23 32.93
CA GLY A 603 -9.10 -0.72 33.51
C GLY A 603 -10.32 -0.32 32.70
N ALA A 604 -10.40 0.95 32.30
CA ALA A 604 -11.51 1.44 31.49
C ALA A 604 -11.54 0.85 30.08
N ILE A 605 -10.38 0.70 29.43
CA ILE A 605 -10.25 0.00 28.15
C ILE A 605 -10.79 -1.43 28.27
N ALA A 606 -10.39 -2.15 29.32
CA ALA A 606 -10.89 -3.51 29.58
C ALA A 606 -12.40 -3.55 29.88
N GLY A 607 -12.96 -2.46 30.43
CA GLY A 607 -14.39 -2.31 30.69
C GLY A 607 -15.22 -2.11 29.42
N LEU A 608 -14.70 -1.36 28.44
CA LEU A 608 -15.36 -1.08 27.16
C LEU A 608 -15.20 -2.20 26.11
N ALA A 609 -14.33 -3.17 26.34
CA ALA A 609 -14.07 -4.26 25.40
C ALA A 609 -15.29 -5.14 25.09
N ARG A 610 -16.30 -5.17 25.97
CA ARG A 610 -17.56 -5.92 25.77
C ARG A 610 -18.75 -5.09 26.22
N GLY A 611 -19.61 -4.74 25.27
CA GLY A 611 -20.85 -4.02 25.48
C GLY A 611 -21.97 -4.89 26.08
N PRO A 612 -23.00 -4.26 26.66
CA PRO A 612 -24.07 -4.98 27.34
C PRO A 612 -25.10 -5.63 26.40
N ARG A 613 -25.24 -5.16 25.14
CA ARG A 613 -26.31 -5.63 24.24
C ARG A 613 -25.92 -6.86 23.43
N ARG A 614 -24.75 -6.86 22.79
CA ARG A 614 -24.24 -7.94 21.91
C ARG A 614 -22.86 -8.43 22.31
N ALA A 615 -22.33 -8.00 23.46
CA ALA A 615 -20.94 -8.20 23.84
C ALA A 615 -19.94 -7.60 22.83
N ALA A 616 -20.39 -6.68 21.99
CA ALA A 616 -19.56 -6.02 20.99
C ALA A 616 -18.78 -4.85 21.65
N PRO A 617 -17.57 -4.54 21.19
CA PRO A 617 -16.80 -3.44 21.78
C PRO A 617 -17.54 -2.11 21.68
N ILE A 618 -17.44 -1.30 22.75
CA ILE A 618 -17.99 0.06 22.76
C ILE A 618 -17.06 0.98 21.95
N HIS A 619 -17.66 1.84 21.13
CA HIS A 619 -16.95 2.77 20.25
C HIS A 619 -17.64 4.14 20.23
N GLY A 620 -16.89 5.20 19.89
CA GLY A 620 -17.41 6.56 19.80
C GLY A 620 -17.83 7.14 21.15
N CYS A 621 -17.09 6.83 22.22
CA CYS A 621 -17.40 7.27 23.58
C CYS A 621 -16.28 8.14 24.17
N HIS A 622 -16.65 9.25 24.80
CA HIS A 622 -15.79 10.00 25.71
C HIS A 622 -15.97 9.47 27.15
N VAL A 623 -14.89 8.93 27.70
CA VAL A 623 -14.81 8.30 29.01
C VAL A 623 -14.10 9.24 29.98
N THR A 624 -14.84 9.80 30.92
CA THR A 624 -14.25 10.60 32.01
C THR A 624 -14.12 9.74 33.26
N ILE A 625 -12.90 9.59 33.76
CA ILE A 625 -12.57 8.84 34.97
C ILE A 625 -12.02 9.83 35.99
N THR A 626 -12.67 9.97 37.13
CA THR A 626 -12.17 10.79 38.25
C THR A 626 -11.81 9.87 39.40
N LEU A 627 -10.54 9.85 39.79
CA LEU A 627 -10.12 9.12 40.99
C LEU A 627 -10.56 9.90 42.24
N ASP A 628 -11.12 9.21 43.22
CA ASP A 628 -11.45 9.82 44.50
C ASP A 628 -10.22 9.80 45.41
N THR A 629 -9.74 11.00 45.76
CA THR A 629 -8.57 11.23 46.61
C THR A 629 -8.94 11.64 48.04
N GLU A 630 -10.22 11.62 48.40
CA GLU A 630 -10.65 11.92 49.77
C GLU A 630 -10.09 10.91 50.79
N PRO A 631 -9.85 11.32 52.05
CA PRO A 631 -9.32 10.44 53.09
C PRO A 631 -10.19 9.19 53.28
N GLY A 632 -9.60 8.01 53.08
CA GLY A 632 -10.29 6.71 53.18
C GLY A 632 -10.92 6.21 51.86
N ALA A 633 -10.87 6.98 50.78
CA ALA A 633 -11.29 6.54 49.45
C ALA A 633 -10.26 5.59 48.78
N CYS A 634 -8.98 5.78 49.10
CA CYS A 634 -7.86 4.93 48.70
C CYS A 634 -7.06 4.47 49.93
N GLU A 635 -6.90 3.16 50.11
CA GLU A 635 -6.13 2.57 51.23
C GLU A 635 -5.16 1.53 50.66
N THR A 636 -3.85 1.78 50.77
CA THR A 636 -2.78 0.92 50.23
C THR A 636 -3.05 0.37 48.82
N PRO A 637 -3.46 1.19 47.83
CA PRO A 637 -3.84 0.70 46.52
C PRO A 637 -2.63 0.16 45.75
N THR A 638 -2.83 -0.92 45.00
CA THR A 638 -1.87 -1.39 43.97
C THR A 638 -2.41 -1.06 42.59
N GLY A 639 -1.56 -1.09 41.55
CA GLY A 639 -2.02 -0.90 40.17
C GLY A 639 -3.21 -1.78 39.76
N GLY A 640 -3.31 -3.00 40.30
CA GLY A 640 -4.44 -3.89 40.07
C GLY A 640 -5.77 -3.42 40.70
N HIS A 641 -5.72 -2.70 41.83
CA HIS A 641 -6.92 -2.13 42.46
C HIS A 641 -7.48 -0.98 41.60
N PHE A 642 -6.62 -0.08 41.12
CA PHE A 642 -7.01 1.00 40.21
C PHE A 642 -7.63 0.47 38.91
N SER A 643 -6.98 -0.51 38.27
CA SER A 643 -7.49 -1.11 37.04
C SER A 643 -8.84 -1.80 37.24
N THR A 644 -9.02 -2.53 38.35
CA THR A 644 -10.28 -3.24 38.62
C THR A 644 -11.41 -2.31 39.01
N ALA A 645 -11.11 -1.24 39.77
CA ALA A 645 -12.09 -0.20 40.12
C ALA A 645 -12.64 0.49 38.87
N ALA A 646 -11.76 0.99 37.99
CA ALA A 646 -12.16 1.64 36.74
C ALA A 646 -12.96 0.69 35.83
N ARG A 647 -12.51 -0.57 35.68
CA ARG A 647 -13.23 -1.58 34.90
C ARG A 647 -14.65 -1.79 35.43
N THR A 648 -14.79 -1.92 36.74
CA THR A 648 -16.08 -2.19 37.39
C THR A 648 -17.01 -0.98 37.25
N ALA A 649 -16.48 0.23 37.41
CA ALA A 649 -17.24 1.47 37.23
C ALA A 649 -17.76 1.63 35.79
N VAL A 650 -16.92 1.38 34.79
CA VAL A 650 -17.33 1.37 33.37
C VAL A 650 -18.43 0.34 33.11
N GLN A 651 -18.27 -0.89 33.62
CA GLN A 651 -19.27 -1.94 33.43
C GLN A 651 -20.60 -1.63 34.13
N ALA A 652 -20.56 -0.98 35.29
CA ALA A 652 -21.76 -0.49 35.98
C ALA A 652 -22.45 0.63 35.18
N ALA A 653 -21.69 1.57 34.63
CA ALA A 653 -22.21 2.64 33.77
C ALA A 653 -22.87 2.09 32.50
N LEU A 654 -22.24 1.12 31.84
CA LEU A 654 -22.81 0.46 30.67
C LEU A 654 -24.09 -0.33 31.01
N ARG A 655 -24.13 -1.03 32.15
CA ARG A 655 -25.31 -1.76 32.58
C ARG A 655 -26.49 -0.82 32.84
N ASP A 656 -26.25 0.29 33.56
CA ASP A 656 -27.26 1.32 33.79
C ASP A 656 -27.74 1.99 32.49
N ALA A 657 -26.82 2.23 31.55
CA ALA A 657 -27.17 2.74 30.22
C ALA A 657 -28.04 1.75 29.44
N PHE A 658 -27.75 0.45 29.54
CA PHE A 658 -28.52 -0.60 28.89
C PHE A 658 -29.94 -0.73 29.46
N GLU A 659 -30.08 -0.73 30.79
CA GLU A 659 -31.39 -0.76 31.47
C GLU A 659 -32.28 0.44 31.10
N LYS A 660 -31.68 1.56 30.72
CA LYS A 660 -32.36 2.79 30.28
C LYS A 660 -32.51 2.91 28.76
N GLU A 661 -32.20 1.84 28.01
CA GLU A 661 -32.26 1.82 26.54
C GLU A 661 -31.37 2.87 25.86
N LYS A 662 -30.26 3.27 26.51
CA LYS A 662 -29.32 4.28 25.99
C LYS A 662 -28.16 3.69 25.18
N ILE A 663 -28.22 2.40 24.84
CA ILE A 663 -27.17 1.71 24.09
C ILE A 663 -27.63 1.46 22.64
N GLY A 664 -26.91 2.07 21.70
CA GLY A 664 -27.12 1.88 20.27
C GLY A 664 -26.16 0.85 19.68
N ILE A 665 -26.56 0.26 18.55
CA ILE A 665 -25.67 -0.56 17.72
C ILE A 665 -25.12 0.32 16.61
N LEU A 666 -23.82 0.20 16.35
CA LEU A 666 -23.12 0.81 15.23
C LEU A 666 -22.81 -0.26 14.18
N GLU A 667 -23.05 0.06 12.91
CA GLU A 667 -22.63 -0.73 11.76
C GLU A 667 -21.52 0.01 10.99
N PRO A 668 -20.56 -0.71 10.39
CA PRO A 668 -19.55 -0.07 9.56
C PRO A 668 -20.18 0.39 8.24
N ILE A 669 -19.98 1.67 7.94
CA ILE A 669 -20.37 2.30 6.69
C ILE A 669 -19.15 2.37 5.80
N MET A 670 -19.35 1.98 4.54
CA MET A 670 -18.35 2.04 3.50
C MET A 670 -18.59 3.26 2.63
N HIS A 671 -17.52 3.99 2.33
CA HIS A 671 -17.49 4.91 1.20
C HIS A 671 -17.29 4.09 -0.06
N VAL A 672 -18.34 3.98 -0.87
CA VAL A 672 -18.38 3.18 -2.08
C VAL A 672 -18.35 4.10 -3.30
N THR A 673 -17.41 3.85 -4.21
CA THR A 673 -17.40 4.47 -5.53
C THR A 673 -17.67 3.41 -6.58
N ILE A 674 -18.79 3.53 -7.29
CA ILE A 674 -19.24 2.62 -8.35
C ILE A 674 -19.16 3.33 -9.68
N THR A 675 -18.30 2.83 -10.54
CA THR A 675 -18.17 3.26 -11.93
C THR A 675 -18.96 2.31 -12.82
N CYS A 676 -19.93 2.81 -13.58
CA CYS A 676 -20.76 1.99 -14.46
C CYS A 676 -21.23 2.77 -15.71
N PRO A 677 -21.70 2.09 -16.77
CA PRO A 677 -22.23 2.77 -17.94
C PRO A 677 -23.46 3.61 -17.58
N GLU A 678 -23.59 4.80 -18.17
CA GLU A 678 -24.71 5.74 -17.94
C GLU A 678 -26.08 5.06 -18.07
N VAL A 679 -26.21 4.14 -19.03
CA VAL A 679 -27.44 3.38 -19.31
C VAL A 679 -27.95 2.60 -18.09
N VAL A 680 -27.04 2.13 -17.22
CA VAL A 680 -27.39 1.36 -16.01
C VAL A 680 -27.23 2.15 -14.72
N ALA A 681 -26.73 3.39 -14.78
CA ALA A 681 -26.43 4.21 -13.61
C ALA A 681 -27.66 4.46 -12.73
N GLY A 682 -28.82 4.76 -13.33
CA GLY A 682 -30.07 4.95 -12.58
C GLY A 682 -30.50 3.71 -11.80
N THR A 683 -30.34 2.52 -12.39
CA THR A 683 -30.64 1.24 -11.73
C THR A 683 -29.69 0.97 -10.57
N VAL A 684 -28.40 1.28 -10.74
CA VAL A 684 -27.38 1.14 -9.70
C VAL A 684 -27.63 2.11 -8.54
N GLN A 685 -27.98 3.36 -8.82
CA GLN A 685 -28.31 4.36 -7.77
C GLN A 685 -29.53 3.92 -6.95
N HIS A 686 -30.58 3.45 -7.62
CA HIS A 686 -31.77 2.94 -6.95
C HIS A 686 -31.43 1.73 -6.06
N ASP A 687 -30.58 0.82 -6.54
CA ASP A 687 -30.17 -0.37 -5.79
C ASP A 687 -29.31 -0.03 -4.57
N VAL A 688 -28.40 0.93 -4.68
CA VAL A 688 -27.63 1.46 -3.54
C VAL A 688 -28.54 2.08 -2.49
N THR A 689 -29.52 2.87 -2.92
CA THR A 689 -30.38 3.63 -1.99
C THR A 689 -31.46 2.74 -1.38
N ALA A 690 -32.20 1.98 -2.19
CA ALA A 690 -33.34 1.19 -1.76
C ALA A 690 -32.96 -0.24 -1.35
N GLY A 691 -32.02 -0.87 -2.07
CA GLY A 691 -31.60 -2.25 -1.81
C GLY A 691 -30.61 -2.34 -0.65
N ALA A 692 -29.51 -1.58 -0.74
CA ALA A 692 -28.45 -1.59 0.27
C ALA A 692 -28.66 -0.60 1.42
N GLY A 693 -29.69 0.27 1.33
CA GLY A 693 -30.00 1.25 2.37
C GLY A 693 -28.88 2.28 2.60
N GLY A 694 -28.15 2.62 1.54
CA GLY A 694 -27.10 3.63 1.52
C GLY A 694 -27.60 5.00 1.06
N GLN A 695 -26.71 5.99 1.14
CA GLN A 695 -26.94 7.36 0.68
C GLN A 695 -26.00 7.67 -0.47
N VAL A 696 -26.54 7.99 -1.64
CA VAL A 696 -25.75 8.53 -2.75
C VAL A 696 -25.34 9.96 -2.41
N LEU A 697 -24.03 10.22 -2.38
CA LEU A 697 -23.46 11.54 -2.13
C LEU A 697 -23.35 12.32 -3.42
N GLU A 698 -22.71 11.72 -4.43
CA GLU A 698 -22.39 12.37 -5.69
C GLU A 698 -22.59 11.41 -6.86
N VAL A 699 -22.96 11.99 -8.00
CA VAL A 699 -23.09 11.29 -9.27
C VAL A 699 -22.35 12.12 -10.30
N ASN A 700 -21.12 11.74 -10.57
CA ASN A 700 -20.23 12.49 -11.43
C ASN A 700 -20.25 11.86 -12.81
N ASP A 701 -20.59 12.66 -13.81
CA ASP A 701 -20.36 12.29 -15.18
C ASP A 701 -18.86 12.49 -15.44
N ARG A 702 -18.10 11.38 -15.45
CA ARG A 702 -16.66 11.40 -15.74
C ARG A 702 -16.35 11.95 -17.13
N SER A 703 -17.35 12.10 -18.01
CA SER A 703 -17.20 12.76 -19.30
C SER A 703 -17.47 14.28 -19.28
N ALA A 704 -17.87 14.86 -18.14
CA ALA A 704 -18.20 16.28 -17.98
C ALA A 704 -17.33 17.06 -16.97
N GLU A 705 -16.59 16.42 -16.06
CA GLU A 705 -15.77 17.09 -15.02
C GLU A 705 -14.45 17.74 -15.50
N SER A 706 -14.36 18.13 -16.77
CA SER A 706 -13.18 18.77 -17.36
C SER A 706 -13.16 20.31 -17.18
N THR A 707 -13.38 20.82 -15.96
CA THR A 707 -13.50 22.28 -15.70
C THR A 707 -12.74 22.81 -14.47
N GLY A 708 -11.60 22.21 -14.11
CA GLY A 708 -10.66 22.74 -13.11
C GLY A 708 -9.40 23.39 -13.72
N GLU A 709 -8.75 24.29 -12.98
CA GLU A 709 -7.63 25.16 -13.41
C GLU A 709 -6.32 24.44 -13.83
N ASP A 710 -6.17 23.14 -13.55
CA ASP A 710 -5.01 22.30 -13.95
C ASP A 710 -5.28 21.50 -15.24
N HIS A 711 -5.89 22.13 -16.26
CA HIS A 711 -6.25 21.40 -17.48
C HIS A 711 -5.07 21.31 -18.46
N ILE A 712 -4.60 20.09 -18.71
CA ILE A 712 -3.77 19.81 -19.87
C ILE A 712 -4.63 19.98 -21.13
N GLU A 713 -4.22 20.88 -22.01
CA GLU A 713 -4.85 21.04 -23.33
C GLU A 713 -4.61 19.80 -24.19
N VAL A 714 -5.60 18.92 -24.24
CA VAL A 714 -5.55 17.64 -24.97
C VAL A 714 -5.19 17.82 -26.45
N SER A 715 -5.55 18.95 -27.05
CA SER A 715 -5.22 19.29 -28.44
C SER A 715 -3.73 19.52 -28.69
N LYS A 716 -2.95 19.84 -27.64
CA LYS A 716 -1.50 20.03 -27.73
C LYS A 716 -0.73 18.73 -27.46
N ILE A 717 -1.39 17.69 -26.95
CA ILE A 717 -0.75 16.40 -26.72
C ILE A 717 -0.46 15.74 -28.08
N TYR A 718 0.83 15.49 -28.33
CA TYR A 718 1.23 14.70 -29.48
C TYR A 718 0.81 13.23 -29.32
N THR A 719 0.21 12.68 -30.36
CA THR A 719 -0.13 11.26 -30.45
C THR A 719 0.19 10.72 -31.83
N PRO A 720 0.93 9.60 -31.95
CA PRO A 720 1.18 9.02 -33.25
C PRO A 720 -0.12 8.44 -33.85
N PRO A 721 -0.25 8.38 -35.18
CA PRO A 721 -1.39 7.78 -35.84
C PRO A 721 -1.44 6.27 -35.59
N ASP A 722 -2.63 5.76 -35.25
CA ASP A 722 -2.86 4.31 -35.14
C ASP A 722 -3.36 3.74 -36.48
N PRO A 723 -2.99 2.50 -36.84
CA PRO A 723 -3.42 1.89 -38.11
C PRO A 723 -4.94 1.68 -38.20
N TYR A 724 -5.64 1.64 -37.06
CA TYR A 724 -7.08 1.42 -36.98
C TYR A 724 -7.93 2.71 -37.09
N ASP A 725 -7.31 3.90 -37.12
CA ASP A 725 -8.02 5.19 -37.12
C ASP A 725 -8.88 5.38 -38.40
N SER A 726 -8.52 4.72 -39.51
CA SER A 726 -9.31 4.74 -40.75
C SER A 726 -10.61 3.95 -40.67
N ILE A 727 -10.70 2.92 -39.82
CA ILE A 727 -11.89 2.04 -39.72
C ILE A 727 -12.97 2.66 -38.82
N THR A 728 -12.56 3.38 -37.78
CA THR A 728 -13.46 4.13 -36.86
C THR A 728 -14.11 5.35 -37.51
N SER A 729 -13.51 5.89 -38.59
CA SER A 729 -14.05 7.05 -39.32
C SER A 729 -15.33 6.78 -40.13
N LEU A 730 -15.75 5.52 -40.31
CA LEU A 730 -16.91 5.12 -41.14
C LEU A 730 -18.10 4.52 -40.37
N ARG A 731 -18.11 4.55 -39.03
CA ARG A 731 -19.33 4.34 -38.24
C ARG A 731 -19.55 5.51 -37.31
N GLY A 732 -20.37 6.46 -37.76
CA GLY A 732 -20.98 7.50 -36.95
C GLY A 732 -21.90 6.95 -35.85
N LYS A 733 -21.34 6.28 -34.86
CA LYS A 733 -21.88 6.25 -33.51
C LYS A 733 -20.86 6.94 -32.61
N LYS A 734 -21.07 8.25 -32.42
CA LYS A 734 -20.70 8.93 -31.17
C LYS A 734 -21.38 8.19 -30.04
N SER A 735 -20.72 7.16 -29.56
CA SER A 735 -21.06 6.40 -28.37
C SER A 735 -19.72 6.12 -27.72
N SER A 736 -19.04 7.17 -27.25
CA SER A 736 -18.31 6.95 -26.01
C SER A 736 -19.38 6.42 -25.05
N ALA A 737 -19.21 5.18 -24.58
CA ALA A 737 -20.08 4.67 -23.55
C ALA A 737 -19.82 5.57 -22.36
N ARG A 738 -20.68 6.58 -22.18
CA ARG A 738 -20.56 7.54 -21.08
C ARG A 738 -20.57 6.73 -19.79
N VAL A 739 -19.58 7.00 -18.95
CA VAL A 739 -19.35 6.28 -17.72
C VAL A 739 -19.68 7.23 -16.60
N VAL A 740 -20.56 6.79 -15.71
CA VAL A 740 -20.97 7.55 -14.54
C VAL A 740 -20.27 6.96 -13.33
N GLU A 741 -19.76 7.84 -12.49
CA GLU A 741 -19.21 7.52 -11.19
C GLU A 741 -20.24 7.87 -10.12
N ILE A 742 -20.66 6.87 -9.35
CA ILE A 742 -21.63 7.01 -8.27
C ILE A 742 -20.86 6.87 -6.97
N ILE A 743 -20.81 7.93 -6.17
CA ILE A 743 -20.18 7.95 -4.86
C ILE A 743 -21.29 7.86 -3.81
N ALA A 744 -21.21 6.88 -2.91
CA ALA A 744 -22.24 6.63 -1.91
C ALA A 744 -21.66 6.13 -0.59
N LYS A 745 -22.37 6.41 0.51
CA LYS A 745 -22.13 5.81 1.82
C LYS A 745 -23.10 4.68 2.05
N VAL A 746 -22.60 3.45 2.27
CA VAL A 746 -23.46 2.26 2.32
C VAL A 746 -23.06 1.31 3.44
N PRO A 747 -24.02 0.69 4.17
CA PRO A 747 -23.71 -0.35 5.15
C PRO A 747 -22.92 -1.51 4.55
N TYR A 748 -21.85 -1.91 5.22
CA TYR A 748 -20.96 -2.96 4.72
C TYR A 748 -21.65 -4.32 4.56
N LYS A 749 -22.63 -4.64 5.42
CA LYS A 749 -23.36 -5.93 5.39
C LYS A 749 -24.04 -6.18 4.04
N GLU A 750 -24.68 -5.16 3.49
CA GLU A 750 -25.38 -5.27 2.20
C GLU A 750 -24.40 -5.27 1.02
N MET A 751 -23.14 -4.89 1.26
CA MET A 751 -22.09 -4.81 0.25
C MET A 751 -21.22 -6.06 0.12
N LEU A 752 -21.33 -7.01 1.05
CA LEU A 752 -20.54 -8.26 1.06
C LEU A 752 -20.68 -9.09 -0.23
N ASP A 753 -21.87 -9.10 -0.84
CA ASP A 753 -22.18 -9.87 -2.05
C ASP A 753 -22.62 -8.98 -3.23
N TYR A 754 -22.49 -7.65 -3.08
CA TYR A 754 -23.04 -6.69 -4.04
C TYR A 754 -22.29 -6.66 -5.37
N ASP A 755 -20.98 -6.99 -5.39
CA ASP A 755 -20.23 -7.06 -6.67
C ASP A 755 -20.82 -8.10 -7.64
N ASN A 756 -21.26 -9.25 -7.11
CA ASN A 756 -21.91 -10.29 -7.91
C ASN A 756 -23.23 -9.79 -8.49
N HIS A 757 -23.98 -9.01 -7.69
CA HIS A 757 -25.24 -8.39 -8.13
C HIS A 757 -25.01 -7.31 -9.19
N LEU A 758 -24.02 -6.44 -8.99
CA LEU A 758 -23.60 -5.44 -9.98
C LEU A 758 -23.17 -6.08 -11.29
N ARG A 759 -22.39 -7.17 -11.23
CA ARG A 759 -21.92 -7.91 -12.43
C ARG A 759 -23.08 -8.33 -13.32
N SER A 760 -24.16 -8.82 -12.73
CA SER A 760 -25.36 -9.23 -13.48
C SER A 760 -26.04 -8.03 -14.17
N LYS A 761 -26.08 -6.87 -13.52
CA LYS A 761 -26.78 -5.67 -14.00
C LYS A 761 -25.98 -4.86 -15.01
N THR A 762 -24.66 -4.87 -14.91
CA THR A 762 -23.75 -4.10 -15.78
C THR A 762 -23.15 -4.94 -16.90
N ALA A 763 -23.54 -6.22 -17.00
CA ALA A 763 -22.91 -7.22 -17.87
C ALA A 763 -21.39 -7.30 -17.65
N GLY A 764 -20.97 -7.16 -16.39
CA GLY A 764 -19.56 -7.14 -15.98
C GLY A 764 -18.77 -5.88 -16.35
N ARG A 765 -19.43 -4.82 -16.80
CA ARG A 765 -18.80 -3.54 -17.17
C ARG A 765 -18.87 -2.52 -16.04
N HIS A 766 -18.62 -2.93 -14.80
CA HIS A 766 -18.56 -2.03 -13.66
C HIS A 766 -17.21 -2.13 -12.96
N SER A 767 -16.87 -1.08 -12.23
CA SER A 767 -15.86 -1.13 -11.19
C SER A 767 -16.51 -0.65 -9.91
N MET A 768 -16.43 -1.44 -8.85
CA MET A 768 -16.88 -1.05 -7.53
C MET A 768 -15.66 -0.98 -6.63
N THR A 769 -15.61 0.08 -5.84
CA THR A 769 -14.53 0.32 -4.90
C THR A 769 -15.17 0.67 -3.58
N MET A 770 -14.63 0.15 -2.48
CA MET A 770 -15.10 0.51 -1.14
C MET A 770 -13.92 0.77 -0.23
N SER A 771 -14.05 1.77 0.64
CA SER A 771 -13.17 2.03 1.77
C SER A 771 -14.02 2.23 3.01
N PHE A 772 -13.50 1.83 4.18
CA PHE A 772 -14.16 2.17 5.44
C PHE A 772 -14.28 3.69 5.56
N ASP A 773 -15.48 4.18 5.87
CA ASP A 773 -15.75 5.61 6.12
C ASP A 773 -15.82 5.87 7.62
N SER A 774 -16.82 5.26 8.25
CA SER A 774 -17.17 5.51 9.65
C SER A 774 -18.03 4.39 10.19
N PHE A 775 -18.25 4.38 11.50
CA PHE A 775 -19.30 3.60 12.12
C PHE A 775 -20.55 4.48 12.29
N ALA A 776 -21.71 4.02 11.81
CA ALA A 776 -22.97 4.75 11.95
C ALA A 776 -24.00 3.95 12.74
N LYS A 777 -24.89 4.65 13.43
CA LYS A 777 -25.96 4.02 14.22
C LYS A 777 -26.95 3.29 13.31
N VAL A 778 -27.22 2.03 13.63
CA VAL A 778 -28.29 1.27 12.99
C VAL A 778 -29.64 1.82 13.46
N VAL A 779 -30.53 2.14 12.53
CA VAL A 779 -31.86 2.70 12.85
C VAL A 779 -33.00 1.90 12.19
N GLY A 780 -34.18 1.95 12.79
CA GLY A 780 -35.43 1.47 12.19
C GLY A 780 -35.54 -0.05 12.08
N HIS A 781 -35.92 -0.56 10.91
CA HIS A 781 -36.15 -2.00 10.70
C HIS A 781 -34.85 -2.82 10.81
N ARG A 782 -33.70 -2.23 10.46
CA ARG A 782 -32.39 -2.91 10.55
C ARG A 782 -31.99 -3.18 12.00
N GLU A 783 -32.31 -2.26 12.90
CA GLU A 783 -32.02 -2.43 14.33
C GLU A 783 -32.88 -3.54 14.95
N LYS A 784 -34.12 -3.74 14.48
CA LYS A 784 -34.99 -4.83 14.96
C LYS A 784 -34.54 -6.22 14.52
N GLY A 785 -33.77 -6.31 13.44
CA GLY A 785 -33.22 -7.57 12.92
C GLY A 785 -31.88 -7.97 13.53
N LEU A 786 -31.36 -7.17 14.46
CA LEU A 786 -30.06 -7.31 15.13
C LEU A 786 -30.23 -7.41 16.65
#